data_AF-A0A9D7AF57-F1
#
_entry.id   AF-A0A9D7AF57-F1
#
_cell.length_a   1.000
_cell.length_b   1.000
_cell.length_c   1.000
_cell.angle_alpha   90.00
_cell.angle_beta   90.00
_cell.angle_gamma   90.00
#
_symmetry.space_group_name_H-M   'P 1'
#
loop_
_entity.id
_entity.type
_entity.pdbx_description
1 polymer ?
#
loop_
_entity_poly.entity_id
_entity_poly.type
_entity_poly.pdbx_seq_one_letter_code
_entity_poly.pdbx_strand_id
1 'polypeptide(L)'
;MKMKLLSKAFMVLGFCSMASSAMALEAWSGQEGSDTFQVIYSGNVYSNAWWVGAADCPASAIQNPDSNAWRLVRAATAQEMTQYGNPTTCDVSNGAAATVSPEFDATQAYTKGTVVGIGGANYKATADIAANTFTPSKPNPWKAYAAAPGWEAGKIYDTGEIVIVNGQGYEAWFYTVGDDPSNTANQSPDGDNGRPWKPLGSLKNYTEQELSKAPVLNLQTLYPAGTLVKYQNIPYVSQAQVHLVKPDDKTLWEIFIDWTGTKERVGKPNSTWPKHVYAPYVDFTLNSIPDLASLSKSQNITHYTLAFIVAKDNNTCLPTWGTAYNINDYTQYRKIKELREAGGDVMVSIGGANNTPLAAACKNVDDLQKQYYDIVDNLNLNVLDFDIEGNWVADNESIQRRNEAVKKVQDRWRQEGRKVGIWYTLPILPTGLTQEGIYVLNDAKAKGVDLAGINVMTMDYGNSICQSAGTEGQNIHGKCATSAIDNLFTQVKAIWPEKDDATVNGMLGTTPMIGYNDVQGEVFFMSDARMVFQQAKDRNIGMIGIWSMFRDQPGTAGYVGPENSGMTEQQAPIYAYSKVFAPFTTTSGGQPVPPVTGNVPPVANAGISQTVDGSQAITLDGSGSSDQDGDALTYQWEQTGGPAVTLTGADAATATFSVEQPVQHATYKFRLTVKDPEHSAYADTTVSVVNAAQPIAPTLVLSPSWQVQSGGQAVITATASDPDSTSTQLSWSWTIPGELTQVTGQGTNTLTITAPSVTAVKGYQLAVRVVDQNNLSATANTTLQVNPKAEPTPTPTPSGDYQYAYPKDISKYKAGTRVLGKDGSIYECKPYPYSGWCSQAAWAYEPGKGVNWKDAWDKR
;
A
#
# COMPACT_ATOMS: atom_id res chain seq x y z
N MET A 1 -32.47 11.43 -20.62
CA MET A 1 -33.21 12.51 -21.35
C MET A 1 -34.62 12.63 -20.79
N LYS A 2 -34.96 13.73 -20.09
CA LYS A 2 -36.35 13.99 -19.65
C LYS A 2 -36.74 15.46 -19.88
N MET A 3 -37.65 15.59 -20.84
CA MET A 3 -38.72 16.57 -21.13
C MET A 3 -38.61 18.04 -20.68
N LYS A 4 -38.55 18.93 -21.68
CA LYS A 4 -39.00 20.34 -21.61
C LYS A 4 -40.54 20.38 -21.63
N LEU A 5 -41.15 21.07 -20.68
CA LEU A 5 -42.55 21.48 -20.73
C LEU A 5 -42.63 23.00 -20.66
N LEU A 6 -42.70 23.60 -21.84
CA LEU A 6 -43.24 24.94 -22.06
C LEU A 6 -44.65 24.74 -22.62
N SER A 7 -45.68 25.34 -21.99
CA SER A 7 -46.82 25.99 -22.66
C SER A 7 -47.91 26.41 -21.66
N LYS A 8 -48.15 27.72 -21.53
CA LYS A 8 -49.35 28.38 -22.10
C LYS A 8 -49.35 29.88 -21.78
N ALA A 9 -49.32 30.67 -22.85
CA ALA A 9 -49.51 32.11 -22.82
C ALA A 9 -50.99 32.47 -22.67
N PHE A 10 -51.29 33.49 -21.86
CA PHE A 10 -52.46 34.35 -22.01
C PHE A 10 -52.00 35.82 -21.94
N MET A 11 -52.71 36.64 -22.70
CA MET A 11 -52.31 37.93 -23.26
C MET A 11 -52.74 39.11 -22.35
N VAL A 12 -52.09 40.27 -22.56
CA VAL A 12 -52.51 41.67 -22.22
C VAL A 12 -51.88 42.34 -20.98
N LEU A 13 -50.89 43.20 -21.28
CA LEU A 13 -50.51 44.51 -20.70
C LEU A 13 -50.58 44.75 -19.18
N GLY A 14 -49.42 45.07 -18.60
CA GLY A 14 -49.33 46.10 -17.55
C GLY A 14 -48.36 45.84 -16.40
N PHE A 15 -47.25 46.60 -16.40
CA PHE A 15 -46.44 47.01 -15.25
C PHE A 15 -45.57 45.99 -14.49
N CYS A 16 -44.26 46.24 -14.60
CA CYS A 16 -43.19 46.03 -13.62
C CYS A 16 -43.55 45.28 -12.32
N SER A 17 -43.20 44.00 -12.29
CA SER A 17 -42.42 43.44 -11.19
C SER A 17 -41.48 42.39 -11.78
N MET A 18 -40.17 42.58 -11.62
CA MET A 18 -39.25 41.45 -11.71
C MET A 18 -39.55 40.61 -10.47
N ALA A 19 -40.39 39.59 -10.61
CA ALA A 19 -40.45 38.52 -9.64
C ALA A 19 -39.05 37.87 -9.67
N SER A 20 -38.28 38.07 -8.61
CA SER A 20 -37.11 37.23 -8.34
C SER A 20 -37.61 35.79 -8.32
N SER A 21 -37.04 34.94 -9.18
CA SER A 21 -37.29 33.50 -9.17
C SER A 21 -37.15 33.02 -7.73
N ALA A 22 -38.24 32.59 -7.11
CA ALA A 22 -38.17 31.95 -5.80
C ALA A 22 -37.26 30.72 -5.96
N MET A 23 -36.16 30.68 -5.21
CA MET A 23 -35.22 29.57 -5.30
C MET A 23 -35.94 28.31 -4.82
N ALA A 24 -35.93 27.26 -5.63
CA ALA A 24 -36.54 26.00 -5.25
C ALA A 24 -35.69 25.36 -4.14
N LEU A 25 -36.32 25.04 -3.01
CA LEU A 25 -35.71 24.29 -1.91
C LEU A 25 -35.86 22.80 -2.17
N GLU A 26 -34.78 22.04 -2.11
CA GLU A 26 -34.76 20.58 -2.31
C GLU A 26 -33.81 19.88 -1.32
N ALA A 27 -33.83 18.56 -1.22
CA ALA A 27 -32.79 17.84 -0.48
C ALA A 27 -31.48 17.79 -1.26
N TRP A 28 -30.35 17.85 -0.56
CA TRP A 28 -29.06 17.64 -1.22
C TRP A 28 -28.98 16.22 -1.79
N SER A 29 -28.63 16.09 -3.06
CA SER A 29 -28.52 14.81 -3.77
C SER A 29 -27.40 14.82 -4.82
N GLY A 30 -26.41 15.70 -4.65
CA GLY A 30 -25.29 15.85 -5.59
C GLY A 30 -25.53 16.88 -6.68
N GLN A 31 -26.27 17.95 -6.38
CA GLN A 31 -26.48 19.07 -7.29
C GLN A 31 -25.14 19.62 -7.78
N GLU A 32 -25.03 19.84 -9.10
CA GLU A 32 -23.87 20.43 -9.76
C GLU A 32 -24.28 21.64 -10.59
N GLY A 33 -23.48 22.71 -10.54
CA GLY A 33 -23.65 23.87 -11.42
C GLY A 33 -23.38 25.21 -10.75
N SER A 34 -23.52 26.27 -11.55
CA SER A 34 -23.33 27.67 -11.14
C SER A 34 -24.62 28.39 -10.75
N ASP A 35 -25.77 27.77 -10.97
CA ASP A 35 -27.06 28.33 -10.55
C ASP A 35 -27.15 28.36 -9.02
N THR A 36 -27.93 29.28 -8.46
CA THR A 36 -28.10 29.36 -7.01
C THR A 36 -29.13 28.35 -6.52
N PHE A 37 -28.70 27.35 -5.75
CA PHE A 37 -29.50 26.30 -5.13
C PHE A 37 -29.77 26.62 -3.65
N GLN A 38 -30.91 26.16 -3.12
CA GLN A 38 -31.07 25.94 -1.69
C GLN A 38 -31.31 24.45 -1.42
N VAL A 39 -30.47 23.85 -0.58
CA VAL A 39 -30.53 22.42 -0.26
C VAL A 39 -30.71 22.15 1.23
N ILE A 40 -31.49 21.13 1.58
CA ILE A 40 -31.60 20.59 2.94
C ILE A 40 -30.54 19.50 3.14
N TYR A 41 -29.74 19.63 4.20
CA TYR A 41 -28.75 18.65 4.63
C TYR A 41 -28.58 18.70 6.15
N SER A 42 -28.58 17.54 6.82
CA SER A 42 -28.38 17.39 8.27
C SER A 42 -29.15 18.42 9.12
N GLY A 43 -30.44 18.58 8.82
CA GLY A 43 -31.36 19.47 9.53
C GLY A 43 -31.25 20.96 9.19
N ASN A 44 -30.44 21.33 8.20
CA ASN A 44 -30.11 22.71 7.86
C ASN A 44 -30.34 23.01 6.37
N VAL A 45 -30.64 24.26 6.06
CA VAL A 45 -30.74 24.79 4.69
C VAL A 45 -29.44 25.50 4.34
N TYR A 46 -28.82 25.09 3.23
CA TYR A 46 -27.61 25.69 2.68
C TYR A 46 -27.87 26.33 1.32
N SER A 47 -27.15 27.39 1.00
CA SER A 47 -27.13 28.00 -0.34
C SER A 47 -25.71 27.97 -0.89
N ASN A 48 -25.54 27.69 -2.17
CA ASN A 48 -24.20 27.77 -2.77
C ASN A 48 -23.78 29.24 -2.98
N ALA A 49 -22.51 29.53 -2.75
CA ALA A 49 -21.89 30.84 -2.94
C ALA A 49 -21.28 31.01 -4.34
N TRP A 50 -20.88 29.90 -4.96
CA TRP A 50 -20.35 29.81 -6.32
C TRP A 50 -20.64 28.42 -6.90
N TRP A 51 -19.98 28.07 -8.01
CA TRP A 51 -20.14 26.76 -8.65
C TRP A 51 -19.90 25.61 -7.65
N VAL A 52 -20.82 24.66 -7.62
CA VAL A 52 -20.74 23.43 -6.79
C VAL A 52 -20.58 22.22 -7.70
N GLY A 53 -19.66 21.32 -7.36
CA GLY A 53 -19.54 19.99 -7.93
C GLY A 53 -20.37 18.96 -7.15
N ALA A 54 -20.69 17.83 -7.77
CA ALA A 54 -21.46 16.74 -7.13
C ALA A 54 -20.80 16.18 -5.84
N ALA A 55 -19.49 16.39 -5.66
CA ALA A 55 -18.73 16.01 -4.47
C ALA A 55 -18.65 17.11 -3.40
N ASP A 56 -19.07 18.35 -3.70
CA ASP A 56 -19.10 19.45 -2.75
C ASP A 56 -20.28 19.25 -1.80
N CYS A 57 -20.08 18.48 -0.73
CA CYS A 57 -21.13 18.17 0.24
C CYS A 57 -21.35 19.32 1.25
N PRO A 58 -22.59 19.68 1.61
CA PRO A 58 -22.87 20.74 2.59
C PRO A 58 -22.31 20.46 4.00
N ALA A 59 -22.02 19.19 4.33
CA ALA A 59 -21.40 18.80 5.61
C ALA A 59 -20.07 19.54 5.88
N SER A 60 -19.27 19.75 4.84
CA SER A 60 -17.94 20.37 4.96
C SER A 60 -18.01 21.88 5.19
N ALA A 61 -19.19 22.50 5.03
CA ALA A 61 -19.38 23.94 5.19
C ALA A 61 -19.25 24.41 6.64
N ILE A 62 -19.48 23.51 7.60
CA ILE A 62 -19.31 23.79 9.04
C ILE A 62 -17.82 23.75 9.42
N GLN A 63 -17.04 22.89 8.77
CA GLN A 63 -15.62 22.69 9.12
C GLN A 63 -14.70 23.71 8.45
N ASN A 64 -15.03 24.24 7.27
CA ASN A 64 -14.14 25.14 6.53
C ASN A 64 -14.90 26.21 5.70
N PRO A 65 -15.55 27.20 6.34
CA PRO A 65 -16.55 28.07 5.71
C PRO A 65 -16.03 28.98 4.59
N ASP A 66 -14.74 29.37 4.63
CA ASP A 66 -14.15 30.31 3.66
C ASP A 66 -13.74 29.64 2.34
N SER A 67 -13.50 28.33 2.36
CA SER A 67 -13.12 27.53 1.18
C SER A 67 -14.26 26.65 0.66
N ASN A 68 -15.37 26.54 1.40
CA ASN A 68 -16.51 25.74 1.01
C ASN A 68 -17.40 26.46 -0.01
N ALA A 69 -18.01 25.72 -0.93
CA ALA A 69 -18.96 26.26 -1.88
C ALA A 69 -20.36 26.53 -1.29
N TRP A 70 -20.68 26.02 -0.09
CA TRP A 70 -21.98 26.17 0.60
C TRP A 70 -21.94 27.17 1.77
N ARG A 71 -23.07 27.84 2.02
CA ARG A 71 -23.30 28.75 3.14
C ARG A 71 -24.57 28.33 3.88
N LEU A 72 -24.46 28.17 5.20
CA LEU A 72 -25.61 27.93 6.06
C LEU A 72 -26.56 29.13 6.00
N VAL A 73 -27.82 28.89 5.65
CA VAL A 73 -28.87 29.92 5.60
C VAL A 73 -29.68 29.92 6.90
N ARG A 74 -30.19 28.75 7.31
CA ARG A 74 -31.04 28.55 8.49
C ARG A 74 -31.23 27.07 8.80
N ALA A 75 -31.84 26.76 9.95
CA ALA A 75 -32.39 25.42 10.19
C ALA A 75 -33.58 25.12 9.27
N ALA A 76 -33.70 23.85 8.85
CA ALA A 76 -34.87 23.36 8.11
C ALA A 76 -36.03 23.06 9.08
N THR A 77 -37.27 23.36 8.71
CA THR A 77 -38.43 23.00 9.51
C THR A 77 -38.76 21.51 9.37
N ALA A 78 -39.45 20.93 10.35
CA ALA A 78 -39.91 19.54 10.27
C ALA A 78 -40.78 19.26 9.02
N GLN A 79 -41.60 20.23 8.61
CA GLN A 79 -42.42 20.13 7.40
C GLN A 79 -41.57 20.12 6.12
N GLU A 80 -40.54 20.96 6.03
CA GLU A 80 -39.63 20.99 4.88
C GLU A 80 -38.80 19.70 4.77
N MET A 81 -38.29 19.19 5.89
CA MET A 81 -37.56 17.91 5.93
C MET A 81 -38.46 16.73 5.54
N THR A 82 -39.74 16.78 5.93
CA THR A 82 -40.73 15.75 5.54
C THR A 82 -41.08 15.85 4.05
N GLN A 83 -41.20 17.07 3.52
CA GLN A 83 -41.64 17.31 2.15
C GLN A 83 -40.53 17.09 1.11
N TYR A 84 -39.30 17.49 1.43
CA TYR A 84 -38.20 17.52 0.47
C TYR A 84 -37.07 16.52 0.77
N GLY A 85 -36.99 16.01 2.01
CA GLY A 85 -35.95 15.08 2.48
C GLY A 85 -34.91 15.75 3.38
N ASN A 86 -34.15 14.94 4.13
CA ASN A 86 -33.07 15.40 5.01
C ASN A 86 -31.88 14.42 4.98
N PRO A 87 -31.06 14.44 3.92
CA PRO A 87 -29.85 13.64 3.85
C PRO A 87 -28.91 14.03 4.99
N THR A 88 -28.37 13.03 5.68
CA THR A 88 -27.36 13.21 6.74
C THR A 88 -25.98 12.71 6.32
N THR A 89 -25.88 12.13 5.12
CA THR A 89 -24.65 11.61 4.52
C THR A 89 -24.48 12.19 3.11
N CYS A 90 -23.23 12.25 2.65
CA CYS A 90 -22.88 12.80 1.34
C CYS A 90 -23.15 11.80 0.19
N ASP A 91 -24.15 10.91 0.35
CA ASP A 91 -24.49 9.89 -0.63
C ASP A 91 -25.46 10.42 -1.68
N VAL A 92 -24.95 10.64 -2.88
CA VAL A 92 -25.72 11.13 -4.04
C VAL A 92 -26.49 9.98 -4.69
N SER A 93 -27.57 9.55 -4.03
CA SER A 93 -28.56 8.63 -4.61
C SER A 93 -29.71 9.42 -5.25
N ASN A 94 -30.18 8.95 -6.41
CA ASN A 94 -31.35 9.50 -7.10
C ASN A 94 -32.62 9.29 -6.26
N GLY A 95 -32.95 10.27 -5.40
CA GLY A 95 -34.33 10.72 -5.16
C GLY A 95 -35.38 9.72 -4.67
N ALA A 96 -35.02 8.66 -3.93
CA ALA A 96 -35.99 7.95 -3.11
C ALA A 96 -35.78 8.36 -1.64
N ALA A 97 -36.78 9.00 -1.03
CA ALA A 97 -36.76 9.22 0.40
C ALA A 97 -36.70 7.84 1.09
N ALA A 98 -35.63 7.59 1.86
CA ALA A 98 -35.58 6.44 2.73
C ALA A 98 -36.85 6.45 3.58
N THR A 99 -37.63 5.37 3.53
CA THR A 99 -38.84 5.27 4.34
C THR A 99 -38.41 5.20 5.80
N VAL A 100 -38.53 6.31 6.53
CA VAL A 100 -38.16 6.37 7.95
C VAL A 100 -39.15 5.49 8.71
N SER A 101 -38.66 4.37 9.23
CA SER A 101 -39.47 3.51 10.08
C SER A 101 -39.70 4.21 11.42
N PRO A 102 -40.89 4.09 12.02
CA PRO A 102 -41.15 4.65 13.36
C PRO A 102 -40.13 4.13 14.37
N GLU A 103 -39.61 4.98 15.27
CA GLU A 103 -38.73 4.55 16.34
C GLU A 103 -39.41 3.52 17.25
N PHE A 104 -38.65 2.53 17.71
CA PHE A 104 -39.14 1.51 18.64
C PHE A 104 -39.46 2.12 20.02
N ASP A 105 -40.60 1.72 20.59
CA ASP A 105 -41.05 2.03 21.94
C ASP A 105 -41.35 0.72 22.68
N ALA A 106 -40.56 0.45 23.73
CA ALA A 106 -40.72 -0.77 24.53
C ALA A 106 -42.09 -0.86 25.22
N THR A 107 -42.79 0.25 25.41
CA THR A 107 -44.11 0.28 26.07
C THR A 107 -45.28 0.01 25.13
N GLN A 108 -45.01 -0.11 23.83
CA GLN A 108 -46.00 -0.34 22.79
C GLN A 108 -46.06 -1.83 22.39
N ALA A 109 -47.26 -2.29 22.02
CA ALA A 109 -47.46 -3.58 21.36
C ALA A 109 -47.42 -3.42 19.83
N TYR A 110 -46.87 -4.42 19.14
CA TYR A 110 -46.69 -4.45 17.69
C TYR A 110 -47.36 -5.67 17.09
N THR A 111 -47.97 -5.51 15.91
CA THR A 111 -48.52 -6.64 15.16
C THR A 111 -47.47 -7.23 14.24
N LYS A 112 -47.64 -8.51 13.88
CA LYS A 112 -46.79 -9.20 12.91
C LYS A 112 -46.63 -8.39 11.63
N GLY A 113 -45.39 -8.18 11.22
CA GLY A 113 -45.03 -7.44 10.02
C GLY A 113 -44.77 -5.95 10.24
N THR A 114 -45.05 -5.41 11.42
CA THR A 114 -44.69 -4.02 11.77
C THR A 114 -43.18 -3.83 11.69
N VAL A 115 -42.75 -2.71 11.10
CA VAL A 115 -41.34 -2.32 11.00
C VAL A 115 -41.07 -1.13 11.90
N VAL A 116 -39.99 -1.20 12.68
CA VAL A 116 -39.54 -0.13 13.57
C VAL A 116 -38.05 0.13 13.38
N GLY A 117 -37.62 1.36 13.63
CA GLY A 117 -36.21 1.77 13.68
C GLY A 117 -35.65 1.72 15.09
N ILE A 118 -34.42 1.24 15.25
CA ILE A 118 -33.62 1.40 16.48
C ILE A 118 -32.12 1.27 16.15
N GLY A 119 -31.30 2.18 16.67
CA GLY A 119 -29.83 2.10 16.49
C GLY A 119 -29.38 2.23 15.02
N GLY A 120 -30.14 2.93 14.18
CA GLY A 120 -29.82 3.09 12.77
C GLY A 120 -30.01 1.82 11.93
N ALA A 121 -30.82 0.87 12.40
CA ALA A 121 -31.27 -0.31 11.67
C ALA A 121 -32.80 -0.47 11.82
N ASN A 122 -33.41 -1.11 10.83
CA ASN A 122 -34.84 -1.42 10.87
C ASN A 122 -35.05 -2.88 11.27
N TYR A 123 -36.10 -3.13 12.04
CA TYR A 123 -36.48 -4.46 12.50
C TYR A 123 -37.95 -4.72 12.21
N LYS A 124 -38.25 -5.94 11.80
CA LYS A 124 -39.61 -6.39 11.51
C LYS A 124 -40.08 -7.39 12.56
N ALA A 125 -41.31 -7.22 13.03
CA ALA A 125 -41.95 -8.16 13.92
C ALA A 125 -42.31 -9.45 13.16
N THR A 126 -41.77 -10.59 13.60
CA THR A 126 -42.04 -11.91 12.99
C THR A 126 -43.35 -12.54 13.48
N ALA A 127 -43.90 -12.04 14.59
CA ALA A 127 -45.16 -12.38 15.21
C ALA A 127 -45.78 -11.14 15.87
N ASP A 128 -46.96 -11.27 16.50
CA ASP A 128 -47.48 -10.22 17.38
C ASP A 128 -46.61 -10.14 18.64
N ILE A 129 -46.22 -8.92 19.03
CA ILE A 129 -45.28 -8.64 20.11
C ILE A 129 -45.97 -7.72 21.12
N ALA A 130 -46.12 -8.19 22.36
CA ALA A 130 -46.70 -7.37 23.42
C ALA A 130 -45.69 -6.33 23.95
N ALA A 131 -46.21 -5.29 24.59
CA ALA A 131 -45.40 -4.29 25.29
C ALA A 131 -44.51 -4.92 26.36
N ASN A 132 -43.31 -4.34 26.53
CA ASN A 132 -42.27 -4.71 27.49
C ASN A 132 -41.82 -6.17 27.34
N THR A 133 -41.59 -6.64 26.10
CA THR A 133 -41.10 -8.00 25.81
C THR A 133 -39.65 -7.96 25.31
N PHE A 134 -39.40 -8.26 24.03
CA PHE A 134 -38.11 -8.16 23.39
C PHE A 134 -37.88 -6.75 22.85
N THR A 135 -36.70 -6.21 23.11
CA THR A 135 -36.17 -5.03 22.41
C THR A 135 -35.44 -5.50 21.16
N PRO A 136 -35.72 -4.94 19.96
CA PRO A 136 -34.95 -5.27 18.77
C PRO A 136 -33.46 -4.99 18.98
N SER A 137 -32.57 -5.73 18.30
CA SER A 137 -31.10 -5.71 18.48
C SER A 137 -30.56 -6.27 19.82
N LYS A 138 -31.41 -6.52 20.83
CA LYS A 138 -30.95 -6.95 22.16
C LYS A 138 -31.12 -8.46 22.38
N PRO A 139 -30.27 -9.09 23.20
CA PRO A 139 -30.47 -10.48 23.62
C PRO A 139 -31.74 -10.61 24.47
N ASN A 140 -32.06 -11.85 24.87
CA ASN A 140 -33.16 -12.10 25.79
C ASN A 140 -33.02 -11.21 27.05
N PRO A 141 -34.09 -10.52 27.49
CA PRO A 141 -34.06 -9.65 28.65
C PRO A 141 -33.79 -10.38 29.97
N TRP A 142 -33.83 -11.71 30.01
CA TRP A 142 -33.41 -12.51 31.16
C TRP A 142 -31.98 -12.99 31.01
N LYS A 143 -31.11 -12.60 31.95
CA LYS A 143 -29.74 -13.12 32.05
C LYS A 143 -29.64 -14.09 33.22
N ALA A 144 -29.05 -15.26 33.00
CA ALA A 144 -28.78 -16.20 34.08
C ALA A 144 -27.91 -15.51 35.15
N TYR A 145 -28.29 -15.63 36.41
CA TYR A 145 -27.52 -15.05 37.50
C TYR A 145 -26.23 -15.86 37.68
N ALA A 146 -25.11 -15.17 37.51
CA ALA A 146 -23.79 -15.62 37.92
C ALA A 146 -23.25 -14.62 38.94
N ALA A 147 -22.64 -15.12 40.02
CA ALA A 147 -21.99 -14.26 41.00
C ALA A 147 -20.77 -13.59 40.33
N ALA A 148 -20.72 -12.26 40.35
CA ALA A 148 -19.54 -11.53 39.87
C ALA A 148 -18.51 -11.46 41.00
N PRO A 149 -17.28 -11.99 40.82
CA PRO A 149 -16.22 -11.84 41.81
C PRO A 149 -15.81 -10.37 41.97
N GLY A 150 -15.22 -10.04 43.12
CA GLY A 150 -14.56 -8.75 43.30
C GLY A 150 -13.35 -8.63 42.37
N TRP A 151 -13.01 -7.42 41.93
CA TRP A 151 -11.76 -7.20 41.22
C TRP A 151 -10.56 -7.34 42.17
N GLU A 152 -9.53 -8.03 41.70
CA GLU A 152 -8.27 -8.29 42.38
C GLU A 152 -7.09 -7.77 41.53
N ALA A 153 -6.19 -7.02 42.18
CA ALA A 153 -4.99 -6.51 41.56
C ALA A 153 -4.01 -7.64 41.21
N GLY A 154 -3.50 -7.65 39.98
CA GLY A 154 -2.53 -8.65 39.49
C GLY A 154 -3.14 -9.98 39.03
N LYS A 155 -4.46 -10.17 39.18
CA LYS A 155 -5.17 -11.26 38.52
C LYS A 155 -5.31 -10.94 37.01
N ILE A 156 -5.17 -11.98 36.20
CA ILE A 156 -5.44 -11.94 34.76
C ILE A 156 -6.95 -12.10 34.54
N TYR A 157 -7.51 -11.25 33.70
CA TYR A 157 -8.89 -11.34 33.23
C TYR A 157 -8.89 -11.52 31.71
N ASP A 158 -9.56 -12.58 31.27
CA ASP A 158 -9.81 -12.84 29.85
C ASP A 158 -11.07 -12.09 29.38
N THR A 159 -11.22 -11.95 28.06
CA THR A 159 -12.38 -11.30 27.45
C THR A 159 -13.70 -11.88 27.95
N GLY A 160 -14.63 -11.01 28.34
CA GLY A 160 -15.96 -11.36 28.83
C GLY A 160 -16.05 -11.67 30.33
N GLU A 161 -14.92 -11.74 31.05
CA GLU A 161 -14.97 -11.89 32.50
C GLU A 161 -15.60 -10.65 33.17
N ILE A 162 -16.51 -10.88 34.10
CA ILE A 162 -17.25 -9.83 34.82
C ILE A 162 -16.75 -9.73 36.25
N VAL A 163 -16.42 -8.52 36.70
CA VAL A 163 -16.06 -8.20 38.08
C VAL A 163 -17.00 -7.16 38.67
N ILE A 164 -17.10 -7.13 40.00
CA ILE A 164 -17.84 -6.10 40.74
C ILE A 164 -16.88 -5.27 41.60
N VAL A 165 -16.95 -3.95 41.49
CA VAL A 165 -16.22 -3.01 42.35
C VAL A 165 -17.18 -1.97 42.86
N ASN A 166 -17.33 -1.87 44.18
CA ASN A 166 -18.23 -0.91 44.85
C ASN A 166 -19.69 -0.97 44.35
N GLY A 167 -20.19 -2.16 44.02
CA GLY A 167 -21.55 -2.35 43.51
C GLY A 167 -21.75 -2.01 42.03
N GLN A 168 -20.68 -1.66 41.31
CA GLN A 168 -20.69 -1.48 39.85
C GLN A 168 -20.04 -2.69 39.18
N GLY A 169 -20.69 -3.21 38.15
CA GLY A 169 -20.18 -4.31 37.33
C GLY A 169 -19.33 -3.80 36.18
N TYR A 170 -18.28 -4.56 35.83
CA TYR A 170 -17.40 -4.29 34.69
C TYR A 170 -17.09 -5.59 33.96
N GLU A 171 -17.08 -5.56 32.63
CA GLU A 171 -16.73 -6.69 31.76
C GLU A 171 -15.41 -6.41 31.03
N ALA A 172 -14.49 -7.36 30.99
CA ALA A 172 -13.24 -7.19 30.24
C ALA A 172 -13.50 -7.28 28.72
N TRP A 173 -13.11 -6.27 27.95
CA TRP A 173 -13.19 -6.27 26.48
C TRP A 173 -12.13 -7.13 25.81
N PHE A 174 -10.96 -7.23 26.44
CA PHE A 174 -9.82 -8.02 26.01
C PHE A 174 -8.97 -8.37 27.24
N TYR A 175 -7.96 -9.21 27.02
CA TYR A 175 -6.98 -9.59 28.02
C TYR A 175 -6.45 -8.37 28.82
N THR A 176 -6.58 -8.39 30.14
CA THR A 176 -6.05 -7.33 31.02
C THR A 176 -5.50 -7.90 32.33
N VAL A 177 -4.51 -7.21 32.89
CA VAL A 177 -3.93 -7.52 34.19
C VAL A 177 -3.59 -6.22 34.92
N GLY A 178 -4.10 -6.06 36.13
CA GLY A 178 -3.75 -4.93 37.01
C GLY A 178 -4.45 -3.61 36.70
N ASP A 179 -5.16 -3.47 35.58
CA ASP A 179 -5.98 -2.29 35.30
C ASP A 179 -7.21 -2.28 36.20
N ASP A 180 -7.31 -1.33 37.14
CA ASP A 180 -8.47 -1.19 38.01
C ASP A 180 -9.69 -0.69 37.19
N PRO A 181 -10.79 -1.45 37.12
CA PRO A 181 -11.98 -1.09 36.35
C PRO A 181 -12.74 0.10 36.92
N SER A 182 -12.58 0.42 38.21
CA SER A 182 -13.22 1.58 38.82
C SER A 182 -12.60 2.91 38.36
N ASN A 183 -11.41 2.86 37.77
CA ASN A 183 -10.78 4.02 37.15
C ASN A 183 -11.34 4.25 35.74
N THR A 184 -11.95 5.41 35.52
CA THR A 184 -12.51 5.80 34.22
C THR A 184 -11.47 5.84 33.09
N ALA A 185 -10.18 6.00 33.40
CA ALA A 185 -9.10 5.91 32.42
C ALA A 185 -8.94 4.51 31.80
N ASN A 186 -9.41 3.47 32.49
CA ASN A 186 -9.35 2.08 32.04
C ASN A 186 -10.69 1.60 31.43
N GLN A 187 -11.68 2.50 31.35
CA GLN A 187 -13.02 2.16 30.88
C GLN A 187 -13.23 2.48 29.39
N SER A 188 -13.82 1.52 28.69
CA SER A 188 -14.33 1.60 27.33
C SER A 188 -15.82 1.25 27.33
N PRO A 189 -16.75 2.23 27.40
CA PRO A 189 -18.17 1.94 27.31
C PRO A 189 -18.56 1.26 25.99
N ASP A 190 -17.92 1.69 24.90
CA ASP A 190 -18.30 1.31 23.54
C ASP A 190 -17.30 0.35 22.88
N GLY A 191 -16.13 0.11 23.48
CA GLY A 191 -15.09 -0.80 22.97
C GLY A 191 -14.04 -0.14 22.06
N ASP A 192 -14.25 1.12 21.67
CA ASP A 192 -13.51 1.75 20.56
C ASP A 192 -12.26 2.55 20.97
N ASN A 193 -11.92 2.59 22.25
CA ASN A 193 -10.82 3.43 22.77
C ASN A 193 -9.61 2.64 23.30
N GLY A 194 -9.55 1.33 23.02
CA GLY A 194 -8.43 0.46 23.41
C GLY A 194 -8.25 0.29 24.91
N ARG A 195 -9.31 0.51 25.71
CA ARG A 195 -9.29 0.34 27.17
C ARG A 195 -10.01 -0.94 27.59
N PRO A 196 -9.52 -1.62 28.64
CA PRO A 196 -9.89 -3.00 28.89
C PRO A 196 -11.29 -3.21 29.48
N TRP A 197 -11.92 -2.21 30.12
CA TRP A 197 -13.14 -2.47 30.91
C TRP A 197 -14.40 -1.82 30.37
N LYS A 198 -15.45 -2.60 30.14
CA LYS A 198 -16.80 -2.13 29.84
C LYS A 198 -17.63 -1.93 31.10
N PRO A 199 -18.09 -0.71 31.43
CA PRO A 199 -19.03 -0.50 32.54
C PRO A 199 -20.38 -1.16 32.24
N LEU A 200 -20.86 -2.01 33.15
CA LEU A 200 -22.17 -2.67 33.07
C LEU A 200 -23.25 -1.96 33.92
N GLY A 201 -22.86 -0.96 34.70
CA GLY A 201 -23.73 -0.28 35.66
C GLY A 201 -23.86 -1.04 36.98
N SER A 202 -24.90 -0.70 37.75
CA SER A 202 -25.12 -1.29 39.08
C SER A 202 -25.36 -2.79 39.00
N LEU A 203 -24.49 -3.57 39.64
CA LEU A 203 -24.61 -5.01 39.75
C LEU A 203 -24.87 -5.38 41.22
N LYS A 204 -25.76 -6.34 41.46
CA LYS A 204 -26.04 -6.84 42.81
C LYS A 204 -25.70 -8.33 42.89
N ASN A 205 -24.80 -8.67 43.81
CA ASN A 205 -24.64 -10.05 44.24
C ASN A 205 -25.75 -10.39 45.25
N TYR A 206 -26.49 -11.46 45.00
CA TYR A 206 -27.52 -11.96 45.90
C TYR A 206 -26.93 -13.02 46.83
N THR A 207 -27.38 -12.98 48.09
CA THR A 207 -27.05 -14.00 49.08
C THR A 207 -27.70 -15.34 48.73
N GLU A 208 -27.16 -16.45 49.23
CA GLU A 208 -27.78 -17.78 49.08
C GLU A 208 -29.24 -17.80 49.59
N GLN A 209 -29.54 -17.01 50.63
CA GLN A 209 -30.89 -16.89 51.15
C GLN A 209 -31.84 -16.14 50.19
N GLU A 210 -31.36 -15.10 49.51
CA GLU A 210 -32.13 -14.40 48.47
C GLU A 210 -32.33 -15.29 47.24
N LEU A 211 -31.28 -16.00 46.80
CA LEU A 211 -31.36 -16.94 45.67
C LEU A 211 -32.33 -18.09 45.97
N SER A 212 -32.28 -18.66 47.18
CA SER A 212 -33.20 -19.73 47.57
C SER A 212 -34.66 -19.26 47.66
N LYS A 213 -34.91 -18.00 48.04
CA LYS A 213 -36.24 -17.39 48.12
C LYS A 213 -36.75 -16.72 46.84
N ALA A 214 -35.93 -16.68 45.79
CA ALA A 214 -36.32 -16.05 44.53
C ALA A 214 -37.62 -16.68 43.97
N PRO A 215 -38.62 -15.85 43.57
CA PRO A 215 -39.90 -16.34 43.10
C PRO A 215 -39.75 -17.08 41.77
N VAL A 216 -40.59 -18.10 41.54
CA VAL A 216 -40.70 -18.75 40.22
C VAL A 216 -41.24 -17.72 39.22
N LEU A 217 -40.64 -17.65 38.03
CA LEU A 217 -41.04 -16.76 36.96
C LEU A 217 -42.53 -16.92 36.62
N ASN A 218 -43.29 -15.83 36.71
CA ASN A 218 -44.68 -15.76 36.27
C ASN A 218 -44.79 -14.84 35.05
N LEU A 219 -45.10 -15.42 33.89
CA LEU A 219 -45.14 -14.68 32.63
C LEU A 219 -46.16 -13.55 32.56
N GLN A 220 -47.20 -13.57 33.41
CA GLN A 220 -48.23 -12.50 33.48
C GLN A 220 -47.81 -11.33 34.38
N THR A 221 -46.65 -11.41 35.02
CA THR A 221 -46.12 -10.34 35.87
C THR A 221 -45.19 -9.44 35.06
N LEU A 222 -45.39 -8.13 35.14
CA LEU A 222 -44.47 -7.13 34.60
C LEU A 222 -43.35 -6.90 35.61
N TYR A 223 -42.15 -7.36 35.29
CA TYR A 223 -40.98 -7.24 36.16
C TYR A 223 -40.18 -5.98 35.81
N PRO A 224 -39.83 -5.13 36.79
CA PRO A 224 -38.83 -4.08 36.60
C PRO A 224 -37.45 -4.67 36.24
N ALA A 225 -36.57 -3.86 35.66
CA ALA A 225 -35.16 -4.23 35.46
C ALA A 225 -34.48 -4.53 36.81
N GLY A 226 -33.58 -5.51 36.83
CA GLY A 226 -32.86 -5.95 38.04
C GLY A 226 -33.63 -6.92 38.93
N THR A 227 -34.76 -7.46 38.47
CA THR A 227 -35.58 -8.39 39.26
C THR A 227 -35.06 -9.81 39.17
N LEU A 228 -34.86 -10.44 40.33
CA LEU A 228 -34.44 -11.84 40.46
C LEU A 228 -35.65 -12.78 40.44
N VAL A 229 -35.62 -13.79 39.58
CA VAL A 229 -36.62 -14.87 39.46
C VAL A 229 -35.94 -16.23 39.28
N LYS A 230 -36.71 -17.32 39.38
CA LYS A 230 -36.28 -18.68 38.99
C LYS A 230 -37.03 -19.17 37.77
N TYR A 231 -36.29 -19.74 36.82
CA TYR A 231 -36.83 -20.50 35.70
C TYR A 231 -36.10 -21.84 35.63
N GLN A 232 -36.83 -22.94 35.62
CA GLN A 232 -36.25 -24.30 35.67
C GLN A 232 -35.21 -24.49 36.81
N ASN A 233 -35.49 -23.92 37.98
CA ASN A 233 -34.60 -23.86 39.16
C ASN A 233 -33.27 -23.09 38.98
N ILE A 234 -33.04 -22.44 37.85
CA ILE A 234 -31.90 -21.57 37.62
C ILE A 234 -32.32 -20.12 37.93
N PRO A 235 -31.54 -19.36 38.73
CA PRO A 235 -31.81 -17.96 38.99
C PRO A 235 -31.52 -17.08 37.77
N TYR A 236 -32.38 -16.12 37.48
CA TYR A 236 -32.24 -15.14 36.40
C TYR A 236 -32.52 -13.73 36.91
N VAL A 237 -31.84 -12.73 36.33
CA VAL A 237 -32.06 -11.31 36.60
C VAL A 237 -32.51 -10.62 35.32
N SER A 238 -33.62 -9.87 35.39
CA SER A 238 -34.09 -9.06 34.27
C SER A 238 -33.12 -7.92 33.97
N GLN A 239 -32.76 -7.73 32.69
CA GLN A 239 -31.87 -6.68 32.20
C GLN A 239 -32.63 -5.41 31.78
N ALA A 240 -33.93 -5.55 31.56
CA ALA A 240 -34.86 -4.49 31.23
C ALA A 240 -36.21 -4.79 31.89
N GLN A 241 -37.14 -3.84 31.81
CA GLN A 241 -38.52 -4.11 32.17
C GLN A 241 -39.09 -5.17 31.22
N VAL A 242 -39.64 -6.26 31.76
CA VAL A 242 -39.96 -7.47 30.99
C VAL A 242 -41.29 -8.11 31.41
N HIS A 243 -42.03 -8.61 30.43
CA HIS A 243 -43.32 -9.29 30.55
C HIS A 243 -43.45 -10.34 29.45
N LEU A 244 -44.16 -11.44 29.69
CA LEU A 244 -44.49 -12.51 28.71
C LEU A 244 -43.31 -13.21 28.01
N VAL A 245 -42.08 -12.98 28.44
CA VAL A 245 -40.86 -13.62 27.88
C VAL A 245 -40.27 -14.58 28.90
N LYS A 246 -39.89 -15.79 28.46
CA LYS A 246 -39.10 -16.75 29.25
C LYS A 246 -37.62 -16.75 28.82
N PRO A 247 -36.68 -17.19 29.69
CA PRO A 247 -35.24 -17.12 29.39
C PRO A 247 -34.75 -17.89 28.17
N ASP A 248 -35.50 -18.90 27.71
CA ASP A 248 -35.20 -19.71 26.53
C ASP A 248 -35.99 -19.26 25.28
N ASP A 249 -36.78 -18.18 25.36
CA ASP A 249 -37.42 -17.60 24.19
C ASP A 249 -36.38 -16.96 23.26
N LYS A 250 -36.60 -17.13 21.95
CA LYS A 250 -35.89 -16.41 20.88
C LYS A 250 -36.54 -15.05 20.67
N THR A 251 -35.75 -14.07 20.22
CA THR A 251 -36.28 -12.77 19.79
C THR A 251 -37.34 -12.94 18.71
N LEU A 252 -38.38 -12.11 18.77
CA LEU A 252 -39.44 -12.03 17.76
C LEU A 252 -39.17 -10.92 16.73
N TRP A 253 -38.06 -10.22 16.86
CA TRP A 253 -37.59 -9.20 15.93
C TRP A 253 -36.52 -9.76 15.00
N GLU A 254 -36.66 -9.51 13.70
CA GLU A 254 -35.63 -9.79 12.69
C GLU A 254 -35.15 -8.48 12.05
N ILE A 255 -33.89 -8.44 11.60
CA ILE A 255 -33.39 -7.33 10.78
C ILE A 255 -34.23 -7.22 9.51
N PHE A 256 -34.70 -6.02 9.23
CA PHE A 256 -35.49 -5.71 8.05
C PHE A 256 -34.70 -4.85 7.06
N ILE A 257 -34.65 -5.35 5.83
CA ILE A 257 -34.10 -4.66 4.69
C ILE A 257 -35.19 -4.65 3.62
N ASP A 258 -35.55 -3.46 3.14
CA ASP A 258 -36.49 -3.35 2.03
C ASP A 258 -35.74 -3.59 0.71
N TRP A 259 -35.76 -4.84 0.26
CA TRP A 259 -35.12 -5.26 -0.98
C TRP A 259 -35.92 -4.93 -2.24
N THR A 260 -37.07 -4.25 -2.12
CA THR A 260 -37.95 -3.96 -3.27
C THR A 260 -37.17 -3.29 -4.42
N GLY A 261 -37.33 -3.83 -5.63
CA GLY A 261 -36.65 -3.32 -6.82
C GLY A 261 -35.17 -3.67 -6.94
N THR A 262 -34.55 -4.33 -5.96
CA THR A 262 -33.10 -4.62 -5.99
C THR A 262 -32.77 -5.62 -7.10
N LYS A 263 -33.53 -6.73 -7.19
CA LYS A 263 -33.34 -7.75 -8.23
C LYS A 263 -33.44 -7.18 -9.64
N GLU A 264 -34.36 -6.26 -9.86
CA GLU A 264 -34.57 -5.59 -11.15
C GLU A 264 -33.43 -4.61 -11.48
N ARG A 265 -32.84 -3.99 -10.46
CA ARG A 265 -31.71 -3.06 -10.58
C ARG A 265 -30.40 -3.76 -10.91
N VAL A 266 -30.16 -4.95 -10.37
CA VAL A 266 -28.97 -5.76 -10.68
C VAL A 266 -29.14 -6.66 -11.91
N GLY A 267 -30.37 -6.82 -12.43
CA GLY A 267 -30.65 -7.71 -13.55
C GLY A 267 -30.46 -9.20 -13.22
N LYS A 268 -30.68 -10.08 -14.20
CA LYS A 268 -30.48 -11.53 -14.06
C LYS A 268 -29.27 -11.97 -14.90
N PRO A 269 -28.44 -12.88 -14.39
CA PRO A 269 -27.36 -13.45 -15.20
C PRO A 269 -27.93 -14.23 -16.39
N ASN A 270 -27.29 -14.07 -17.55
CA ASN A 270 -27.64 -14.77 -18.80
C ASN A 270 -26.59 -15.82 -19.19
N SER A 271 -25.52 -15.94 -18.40
CA SER A 271 -24.42 -16.89 -18.57
C SER A 271 -24.24 -17.75 -17.33
N THR A 272 -23.64 -18.93 -17.50
CA THR A 272 -23.24 -19.78 -16.37
C THR A 272 -21.87 -19.35 -15.87
N TRP A 273 -21.65 -19.43 -14.55
CA TRP A 273 -20.32 -19.23 -13.99
C TRP A 273 -19.31 -20.20 -14.61
N PRO A 274 -18.23 -19.71 -15.25
CA PRO A 274 -17.22 -20.53 -15.90
C PRO A 274 -16.50 -21.48 -14.94
N LYS A 275 -16.04 -22.63 -15.47
CA LYS A 275 -15.20 -23.57 -14.72
C LYS A 275 -13.80 -23.00 -14.43
N HIS A 276 -13.26 -22.27 -15.39
CA HIS A 276 -12.02 -21.51 -15.28
C HIS A 276 -12.37 -20.05 -15.54
N VAL A 277 -12.17 -19.19 -14.54
CA VAL A 277 -12.66 -17.80 -14.57
C VAL A 277 -11.58 -16.83 -14.12
N TYR A 278 -11.41 -15.74 -14.88
CA TYR A 278 -10.77 -14.54 -14.37
C TYR A 278 -11.84 -13.63 -13.76
N ALA A 279 -11.81 -13.48 -12.44
CA ALA A 279 -12.80 -12.72 -11.67
C ALA A 279 -12.10 -11.71 -10.74
N PRO A 280 -11.53 -10.62 -11.31
CA PRO A 280 -10.80 -9.63 -10.53
C PRO A 280 -11.70 -8.89 -9.53
N TYR A 281 -11.11 -8.49 -8.41
CA TYR A 281 -11.84 -7.78 -7.36
C TYR A 281 -12.13 -6.34 -7.80
N VAL A 282 -13.34 -5.89 -7.51
CA VAL A 282 -13.78 -4.50 -7.66
C VAL A 282 -14.15 -4.03 -6.26
N ASP A 283 -13.43 -3.04 -5.75
CA ASP A 283 -13.85 -2.32 -4.55
C ASP A 283 -15.12 -1.52 -4.89
N PHE A 284 -16.25 -2.12 -4.54
CA PHE A 284 -17.60 -1.63 -4.76
C PHE A 284 -18.01 -0.60 -3.70
N THR A 285 -17.04 -0.11 -2.91
CA THR A 285 -17.21 0.99 -1.96
C THR A 285 -16.57 2.29 -2.45
N LEU A 286 -15.81 2.25 -3.55
CA LEU A 286 -15.26 3.46 -4.16
C LEU A 286 -16.34 4.30 -4.85
N ASN A 287 -16.21 5.62 -4.73
CA ASN A 287 -17.12 6.58 -5.38
C ASN A 287 -17.18 6.41 -6.91
N SER A 288 -16.09 5.91 -7.51
CA SER A 288 -16.02 5.55 -8.92
C SER A 288 -15.41 4.16 -9.06
N ILE A 289 -16.01 3.36 -9.94
CA ILE A 289 -15.46 2.07 -10.36
C ILE A 289 -15.45 2.00 -11.89
N PRO A 290 -14.62 1.14 -12.49
CA PRO A 290 -14.60 0.95 -13.94
C PRO A 290 -15.98 0.59 -14.52
N ASP A 291 -16.17 0.91 -15.81
CA ASP A 291 -17.35 0.46 -16.56
C ASP A 291 -17.19 -1.02 -16.93
N LEU A 292 -17.76 -1.89 -16.10
CA LEU A 292 -17.67 -3.34 -16.23
C LEU A 292 -18.23 -3.84 -17.57
N ALA A 293 -19.30 -3.24 -18.08
CA ALA A 293 -19.92 -3.64 -19.34
C ALA A 293 -19.05 -3.27 -20.54
N SER A 294 -18.42 -2.10 -20.51
CA SER A 294 -17.46 -1.67 -21.53
C SER A 294 -16.17 -2.51 -21.50
N LEU A 295 -15.70 -2.90 -20.31
CA LEU A 295 -14.53 -3.78 -20.17
C LEU A 295 -14.80 -5.21 -20.65
N SER A 296 -16.01 -5.74 -20.43
CA SER A 296 -16.44 -7.00 -21.04
C SER A 296 -16.29 -6.98 -22.56
N LYS A 297 -16.72 -5.89 -23.21
CA LYS A 297 -16.64 -5.74 -24.68
C LYS A 297 -15.25 -5.46 -25.21
N SER A 298 -14.46 -4.67 -24.50
CA SER A 298 -13.18 -4.14 -25.02
C SER A 298 -11.95 -4.91 -24.54
N GLN A 299 -12.01 -5.55 -23.37
CA GLN A 299 -10.90 -6.27 -22.74
C GLN A 299 -11.23 -7.76 -22.47
N ASN A 300 -12.43 -8.23 -22.85
CA ASN A 300 -12.91 -9.59 -22.59
C ASN A 300 -12.95 -9.96 -21.08
N ILE A 301 -13.11 -8.97 -20.21
CA ILE A 301 -13.24 -9.18 -18.76
C ILE A 301 -14.73 -9.30 -18.44
N THR A 302 -15.21 -10.53 -18.30
CA THR A 302 -16.65 -10.83 -18.25
C THR A 302 -17.17 -11.12 -16.85
N HIS A 303 -16.29 -11.44 -15.90
CA HIS A 303 -16.67 -11.83 -14.54
C HIS A 303 -15.90 -10.99 -13.53
N TYR A 304 -16.52 -10.68 -12.39
CA TYR A 304 -15.91 -9.85 -11.34
C TYR A 304 -16.28 -10.33 -9.94
N THR A 305 -15.44 -10.00 -8.96
CA THR A 305 -15.70 -10.19 -7.53
C THR A 305 -15.98 -8.83 -6.89
N LEU A 306 -17.23 -8.56 -6.49
CA LEU A 306 -17.59 -7.29 -5.88
C LEU A 306 -17.31 -7.32 -4.38
N ALA A 307 -16.49 -6.38 -3.92
CA ALA A 307 -15.91 -6.35 -2.58
C ALA A 307 -16.20 -5.01 -1.88
N PHE A 308 -16.57 -4.94 -0.61
CA PHE A 308 -16.98 -6.04 0.27
C PHE A 308 -18.31 -5.73 0.95
N ILE A 309 -19.12 -6.78 1.13
CA ILE A 309 -20.21 -6.73 2.11
C ILE A 309 -19.66 -7.01 3.50
N VAL A 310 -19.97 -6.12 4.44
CA VAL A 310 -19.62 -6.22 5.87
C VAL A 310 -20.84 -5.90 6.74
N ALA A 311 -20.76 -6.21 8.03
CA ALA A 311 -21.78 -5.76 8.98
C ALA A 311 -21.70 -4.24 9.17
N LYS A 312 -22.83 -3.60 9.45
CA LYS A 312 -22.92 -2.17 9.80
C LYS A 312 -21.93 -1.79 10.91
N ASP A 313 -21.85 -2.64 11.93
CA ASP A 313 -20.98 -2.50 13.10
C ASP A 313 -20.78 -3.86 13.79
N ASN A 314 -20.04 -3.88 14.91
CA ASN A 314 -19.66 -5.10 15.64
C ASN A 314 -20.84 -5.91 16.21
N ASN A 315 -22.02 -5.29 16.35
CA ASN A 315 -23.14 -5.86 17.09
C ASN A 315 -24.43 -5.93 16.27
N THR A 316 -24.48 -5.27 15.12
CA THR A 316 -25.67 -5.20 14.26
C THR A 316 -25.55 -6.15 13.08
N CYS A 317 -26.42 -7.17 13.03
CA CYS A 317 -26.52 -8.15 11.93
C CYS A 317 -27.15 -7.55 10.65
N LEU A 318 -26.68 -6.38 10.22
CA LEU A 318 -27.15 -5.66 9.04
C LEU A 318 -26.03 -5.59 7.98
N PRO A 319 -26.18 -6.24 6.81
CA PRO A 319 -25.23 -6.11 5.72
C PRO A 319 -25.22 -4.72 5.09
N THR A 320 -24.01 -4.25 4.79
CA THR A 320 -23.69 -2.97 4.14
C THR A 320 -22.53 -3.16 3.17
N TRP A 321 -22.35 -2.26 2.21
CA TRP A 321 -21.11 -2.18 1.43
C TRP A 321 -20.09 -1.35 2.20
N GLY A 322 -19.09 -2.02 2.78
CA GLY A 322 -17.99 -1.40 3.53
C GLY A 322 -18.38 -0.47 4.67
N THR A 323 -19.59 -0.61 5.26
CA THR A 323 -20.25 0.36 6.18
C THR A 323 -20.62 1.72 5.55
N ALA A 324 -20.15 1.98 4.33
CA ALA A 324 -20.38 3.22 3.61
C ALA A 324 -21.79 3.30 3.01
N TYR A 325 -22.28 2.19 2.43
CA TYR A 325 -23.56 2.20 1.72
C TYR A 325 -24.53 1.11 2.18
N ASN A 326 -25.81 1.47 2.19
CA ASN A 326 -26.89 0.51 2.41
C ASN A 326 -26.98 -0.48 1.24
N ILE A 327 -27.22 -1.75 1.55
CA ILE A 327 -27.21 -2.82 0.54
C ILE A 327 -28.45 -2.84 -0.36
N ASN A 328 -29.55 -2.17 0.00
CA ASN A 328 -30.81 -2.29 -0.74
C ASN A 328 -31.09 -1.18 -1.75
N ASP A 329 -30.31 -0.09 -1.71
CA ASP A 329 -30.46 1.02 -2.64
C ASP A 329 -29.11 1.59 -3.03
N TYR A 330 -28.33 0.75 -3.72
CA TYR A 330 -27.00 1.15 -4.17
C TYR A 330 -27.00 1.54 -5.65
N THR A 331 -26.55 2.77 -5.92
CA THR A 331 -26.58 3.38 -7.26
C THR A 331 -25.75 2.62 -8.29
N GLN A 332 -24.72 1.90 -7.83
CA GLN A 332 -23.83 1.13 -8.71
C GLN A 332 -24.45 -0.19 -9.20
N TYR A 333 -25.60 -0.64 -8.67
CA TYR A 333 -26.26 -1.87 -9.13
C TYR A 333 -26.63 -1.87 -10.62
N ARG A 334 -26.84 -0.71 -11.23
CA ARG A 334 -27.00 -0.58 -12.67
C ARG A 334 -25.80 -1.16 -13.44
N LYS A 335 -24.57 -1.02 -12.92
CA LYS A 335 -23.36 -1.55 -13.57
C LYS A 335 -23.35 -3.09 -13.60
N ILE A 336 -23.89 -3.74 -12.56
CA ILE A 336 -24.07 -5.19 -12.53
C ILE A 336 -25.07 -5.62 -13.61
N LYS A 337 -26.18 -4.90 -13.73
CA LYS A 337 -27.18 -5.16 -14.76
C LYS A 337 -26.61 -5.00 -16.17
N GLU A 338 -25.89 -3.93 -16.43
CA GLU A 338 -25.27 -3.66 -17.73
C GLU A 338 -24.23 -4.73 -18.10
N LEU A 339 -23.44 -5.21 -17.12
CA LEU A 339 -22.52 -6.32 -17.32
C LEU A 339 -23.27 -7.62 -17.68
N ARG A 340 -24.35 -7.93 -16.95
CA ARG A 340 -25.18 -9.12 -17.24
C ARG A 340 -25.84 -9.03 -18.61
N GLU A 341 -26.33 -7.86 -18.99
CA GLU A 341 -26.85 -7.62 -20.35
C GLU A 341 -25.75 -7.77 -21.42
N ALA A 342 -24.48 -7.55 -21.07
CA ALA A 342 -23.31 -7.78 -21.92
C ALA A 342 -22.78 -9.24 -21.89
N GLY A 343 -23.43 -10.17 -21.18
CA GLY A 343 -23.03 -11.59 -21.13
C GLY A 343 -22.15 -11.99 -19.95
N GLY A 344 -21.81 -11.03 -19.09
CA GLY A 344 -21.00 -11.26 -17.89
C GLY A 344 -21.83 -11.60 -16.64
N ASP A 345 -21.16 -11.84 -15.52
CA ASP A 345 -21.81 -11.98 -14.21
C ASP A 345 -20.86 -11.55 -13.09
N VAL A 346 -21.38 -11.51 -11.86
CA VAL A 346 -20.60 -11.17 -10.67
C VAL A 346 -20.75 -12.23 -9.59
N MET A 347 -19.68 -12.43 -8.83
CA MET A 347 -19.78 -12.93 -7.47
C MET A 347 -19.63 -11.77 -6.49
N VAL A 348 -20.09 -11.97 -5.26
CA VAL A 348 -19.94 -10.98 -4.19
C VAL A 348 -19.09 -11.58 -3.08
N SER A 349 -18.15 -10.78 -2.58
CA SER A 349 -17.30 -11.15 -1.44
C SER A 349 -17.81 -10.53 -0.15
N ILE A 350 -17.95 -11.35 0.89
CA ILE A 350 -18.33 -10.95 2.25
C ILE A 350 -17.10 -11.05 3.15
N GLY A 351 -16.70 -9.93 3.76
CA GLY A 351 -15.53 -9.85 4.65
C GLY A 351 -14.50 -8.83 4.19
N GLY A 352 -13.25 -9.26 4.05
CA GLY A 352 -12.10 -8.41 3.73
C GLY A 352 -11.38 -7.84 4.97
N ALA A 353 -10.35 -7.04 4.73
CA ALA A 353 -9.35 -6.66 5.72
C ALA A 353 -9.90 -5.70 6.78
N ASN A 354 -10.86 -4.88 6.37
CA ASN A 354 -11.43 -3.81 7.16
C ASN A 354 -12.88 -4.10 7.54
N ASN A 355 -13.28 -3.60 8.71
CA ASN A 355 -14.61 -3.75 9.31
C ASN A 355 -14.91 -5.17 9.82
N THR A 356 -16.12 -5.33 10.36
CA THR A 356 -16.57 -6.57 11.00
C THR A 356 -17.37 -7.43 10.02
N PRO A 357 -17.00 -8.70 9.79
CA PRO A 357 -17.76 -9.59 8.92
C PRO A 357 -19.10 -9.94 9.58
N LEU A 358 -20.10 -10.25 8.75
CA LEU A 358 -21.43 -10.66 9.23
C LEU A 358 -21.38 -11.81 10.24
N ALA A 359 -20.46 -12.76 10.06
CA ALA A 359 -20.33 -13.91 10.96
C ALA A 359 -19.89 -13.54 12.39
N ALA A 360 -19.18 -12.42 12.55
CA ALA A 360 -18.78 -11.90 13.84
C ALA A 360 -19.88 -11.04 14.47
N ALA A 361 -20.61 -10.24 13.69
CA ALA A 361 -21.69 -9.38 14.19
C ALA A 361 -22.99 -10.15 14.50
N CYS A 362 -23.40 -11.06 13.61
CA CYS A 362 -24.61 -11.87 13.76
C CYS A 362 -24.41 -12.95 14.82
N LYS A 363 -24.97 -12.77 16.02
CA LYS A 363 -24.79 -13.73 17.12
C LYS A 363 -25.63 -15.01 16.97
N ASN A 364 -26.64 -15.00 16.09
CA ASN A 364 -27.49 -16.16 15.81
C ASN A 364 -27.20 -16.72 14.41
N VAL A 365 -27.01 -18.05 14.33
CA VAL A 365 -26.77 -18.78 13.07
C VAL A 365 -27.94 -18.63 12.09
N ASP A 366 -29.18 -18.66 12.57
CA ASP A 366 -30.38 -18.56 11.72
C ASP A 366 -30.51 -17.16 11.10
N ASP A 367 -30.16 -16.11 11.84
CA ASP A 367 -30.11 -14.74 11.32
C ASP A 367 -29.00 -14.59 10.28
N LEU A 368 -27.81 -15.12 10.55
CA LEU A 368 -26.69 -15.10 9.61
C LEU A 368 -27.02 -15.86 8.32
N GLN A 369 -27.62 -17.05 8.44
CA GLN A 369 -28.11 -17.85 7.33
C GLN A 369 -29.10 -17.05 6.48
N LYS A 370 -30.04 -16.34 7.13
CA LYS A 370 -31.01 -15.49 6.44
C LYS A 370 -30.33 -14.34 5.69
N GLN A 371 -29.32 -13.68 6.28
CA GLN A 371 -28.57 -12.64 5.57
C GLN A 371 -27.87 -13.18 4.32
N TYR A 372 -27.20 -14.33 4.41
CA TYR A 372 -26.57 -14.96 3.24
C TYR A 372 -27.59 -15.35 2.16
N TYR A 373 -28.76 -15.84 2.57
CA TYR A 373 -29.85 -16.14 1.64
C TYR A 373 -30.34 -14.88 0.93
N ASP A 374 -30.66 -13.83 1.69
CA ASP A 374 -31.25 -12.60 1.18
C ASP A 374 -30.28 -11.85 0.26
N ILE A 375 -28.97 -11.83 0.56
CA ILE A 375 -27.94 -11.25 -0.31
C ILE A 375 -27.93 -11.96 -1.67
N VAL A 376 -27.81 -13.29 -1.67
CA VAL A 376 -27.76 -14.08 -2.90
C VAL A 376 -29.04 -13.96 -3.70
N ASP A 377 -30.19 -14.00 -3.02
CA ASP A 377 -31.49 -13.93 -3.67
C ASP A 377 -31.74 -12.55 -4.30
N ASN A 378 -31.46 -11.46 -3.58
CA ASN A 378 -31.77 -10.11 -4.03
C ASN A 378 -30.73 -9.52 -4.99
N LEU A 379 -29.50 -10.03 -4.99
CA LEU A 379 -28.47 -9.67 -5.97
C LEU A 379 -28.43 -10.64 -7.17
N ASN A 380 -29.34 -11.62 -7.24
CA ASN A 380 -29.40 -12.67 -8.26
C ASN A 380 -28.06 -13.39 -8.47
N LEU A 381 -27.38 -13.78 -7.37
CA LEU A 381 -26.05 -14.38 -7.43
C LEU A 381 -26.10 -15.89 -7.67
N ASN A 382 -25.12 -16.38 -8.42
CA ASN A 382 -24.83 -17.81 -8.59
C ASN A 382 -23.61 -18.25 -7.77
N VAL A 383 -22.78 -17.30 -7.32
CA VAL A 383 -21.53 -17.55 -6.60
C VAL A 383 -21.37 -16.50 -5.50
N LEU A 384 -20.89 -16.94 -4.34
CA LEU A 384 -20.60 -16.12 -3.18
C LEU A 384 -19.19 -16.44 -2.68
N ASP A 385 -18.42 -15.41 -2.37
CA ASP A 385 -17.09 -15.49 -1.80
C ASP A 385 -17.12 -15.02 -0.33
N PHE A 386 -16.31 -15.66 0.52
CA PHE A 386 -16.04 -15.24 1.87
C PHE A 386 -14.56 -14.95 2.01
N ASP A 387 -14.22 -13.67 2.09
CA ASP A 387 -12.86 -13.22 2.33
C ASP A 387 -12.61 -13.13 3.84
N ILE A 388 -11.80 -14.06 4.35
CA ILE A 388 -11.62 -14.31 5.78
C ILE A 388 -10.17 -14.02 6.15
N GLU A 389 -9.93 -12.80 6.61
CA GLU A 389 -8.58 -12.30 6.87
C GLU A 389 -8.48 -11.46 8.15
N GLY A 390 -7.26 -10.97 8.42
CA GLY A 390 -6.93 -10.25 9.65
C GLY A 390 -7.24 -11.08 10.90
N ASN A 391 -7.79 -10.45 11.92
CA ASN A 391 -8.13 -11.13 13.18
C ASN A 391 -9.26 -12.18 12.99
N TRP A 392 -10.04 -12.09 11.92
CA TRP A 392 -11.21 -12.94 11.70
C TRP A 392 -10.88 -14.35 11.21
N VAL A 393 -9.65 -14.57 10.71
CA VAL A 393 -9.15 -15.91 10.37
C VAL A 393 -8.80 -16.73 11.62
N ALA A 394 -8.56 -16.06 12.75
CA ALA A 394 -8.25 -16.68 14.03
C ALA A 394 -9.46 -16.76 14.99
N ASP A 395 -10.57 -16.11 14.66
CA ASP A 395 -11.79 -16.12 15.48
C ASP A 395 -12.62 -17.38 15.23
N ASN A 396 -12.34 -18.42 16.02
CA ASN A 396 -13.00 -19.72 15.91
C ASN A 396 -14.53 -19.64 16.08
N GLU A 397 -15.06 -18.71 16.87
CA GLU A 397 -16.51 -18.60 17.07
C GLU A 397 -17.20 -18.08 15.81
N SER A 398 -16.68 -17.03 15.18
CA SER A 398 -17.26 -16.55 13.93
C SER A 398 -17.06 -17.55 12.78
N ILE A 399 -15.94 -18.30 12.76
CA ILE A 399 -15.70 -19.36 11.77
C ILE A 399 -16.73 -20.48 11.89
N GLN A 400 -16.92 -21.04 13.09
CA GLN A 400 -17.91 -22.10 13.33
C GLN A 400 -19.32 -21.64 12.97
N ARG A 401 -19.67 -20.40 13.33
CA ARG A 401 -20.96 -19.79 13.03
C ARG A 401 -21.17 -19.57 11.53
N ARG A 402 -20.14 -19.07 10.83
CA ARG A 402 -20.12 -18.91 9.36
C ARG A 402 -20.37 -20.24 8.69
N ASN A 403 -19.56 -21.25 8.98
CA ASN A 403 -19.64 -22.56 8.33
C ASN A 403 -20.98 -23.26 8.59
N GLU A 404 -21.53 -23.14 9.80
CA GLU A 404 -22.86 -23.67 10.10
C GLU A 404 -23.97 -22.92 9.33
N ALA A 405 -23.92 -21.60 9.26
CA ALA A 405 -24.87 -20.78 8.50
C ALA A 405 -24.77 -21.05 6.99
N VAL A 406 -23.55 -21.16 6.45
CA VAL A 406 -23.27 -21.51 5.05
C VAL A 406 -23.87 -22.87 4.73
N LYS A 407 -23.65 -23.89 5.57
CA LYS A 407 -24.24 -25.21 5.36
C LYS A 407 -25.77 -25.15 5.33
N LYS A 408 -26.38 -24.46 6.30
CA LYS A 408 -27.85 -24.32 6.36
C LYS A 408 -28.41 -23.63 5.12
N VAL A 409 -27.76 -22.56 4.63
CA VAL A 409 -28.24 -21.86 3.43
C VAL A 409 -28.04 -22.72 2.17
N GLN A 410 -26.95 -23.49 2.08
CA GLN A 410 -26.76 -24.46 0.99
C GLN A 410 -27.85 -25.53 0.96
N ASP A 411 -28.25 -26.06 2.11
CA ASP A 411 -29.34 -27.04 2.19
C ASP A 411 -30.67 -26.44 1.75
N ARG A 412 -30.94 -25.20 2.15
CA ARG A 412 -32.13 -24.47 1.70
C ARG A 412 -32.12 -24.25 0.18
N TRP A 413 -31.04 -23.76 -0.40
CA TRP A 413 -30.96 -23.60 -1.86
C TRP A 413 -31.13 -24.94 -2.58
N ARG A 414 -30.56 -26.03 -2.05
CA ARG A 414 -30.74 -27.37 -2.64
C ARG A 414 -32.19 -27.82 -2.61
N GLN A 415 -32.93 -27.56 -1.53
CA GLN A 415 -34.37 -27.82 -1.44
C GLN A 415 -35.18 -26.97 -2.44
N GLU A 416 -34.71 -25.76 -2.74
CA GLU A 416 -35.28 -24.86 -3.75
C GLU A 416 -34.80 -25.19 -5.18
N GLY A 417 -34.00 -26.24 -5.38
CA GLY A 417 -33.45 -26.62 -6.69
C GLY A 417 -32.37 -25.69 -7.24
N ARG A 418 -31.78 -24.85 -6.39
CA ARG A 418 -30.71 -23.90 -6.71
C ARG A 418 -29.36 -24.47 -6.31
N LYS A 419 -28.33 -24.20 -7.12
CA LYS A 419 -26.93 -24.44 -6.75
C LYS A 419 -26.19 -23.10 -6.77
N VAL A 420 -25.63 -22.73 -5.62
CA VAL A 420 -24.82 -21.52 -5.45
C VAL A 420 -23.41 -21.95 -5.08
N GLY A 421 -22.41 -21.50 -5.83
CA GLY A 421 -21.01 -21.79 -5.56
C GLY A 421 -20.51 -21.00 -4.35
N ILE A 422 -19.81 -21.65 -3.42
CA ILE A 422 -19.20 -21.01 -2.26
C ILE A 422 -17.67 -21.04 -2.40
N TRP A 423 -17.06 -19.87 -2.43
CA TRP A 423 -15.62 -19.69 -2.40
C TRP A 423 -15.18 -19.12 -1.07
N TYR A 424 -14.04 -19.60 -0.54
CA TYR A 424 -13.36 -18.95 0.57
C TYR A 424 -12.06 -18.33 0.05
N THR A 425 -11.87 -17.05 0.30
CA THR A 425 -10.63 -16.32 0.04
C THR A 425 -9.85 -16.20 1.35
N LEU A 426 -8.61 -16.71 1.36
CA LEU A 426 -7.80 -16.85 2.57
C LEU A 426 -6.38 -16.28 2.38
N PRO A 427 -5.78 -15.69 3.43
CA PRO A 427 -4.38 -15.31 3.42
C PRO A 427 -3.49 -16.54 3.34
N ILE A 428 -2.40 -16.46 2.58
CA ILE A 428 -1.49 -17.58 2.38
C ILE A 428 -0.02 -17.14 2.39
N LEU A 429 0.86 -18.01 2.87
CA LEU A 429 2.31 -17.86 2.71
C LEU A 429 2.80 -18.72 1.52
N PRO A 430 4.01 -18.49 0.99
CA PRO A 430 4.58 -19.36 -0.04
C PRO A 430 4.69 -20.82 0.40
N THR A 431 4.71 -21.06 1.71
CA THR A 431 4.73 -22.38 2.38
C THR A 431 3.34 -22.98 2.62
N GLY A 432 2.26 -22.31 2.21
CA GLY A 432 0.88 -22.74 2.40
C GLY A 432 0.12 -21.90 3.43
N LEU A 433 -1.14 -22.29 3.68
CA LEU A 433 -2.00 -21.71 4.71
C LEU A 433 -1.40 -21.94 6.09
N THR A 434 -1.57 -20.95 6.98
CA THR A 434 -1.24 -21.09 8.41
C THR A 434 -2.23 -22.02 9.10
N GLN A 435 -2.00 -22.32 10.38
CA GLN A 435 -2.87 -23.19 11.15
C GLN A 435 -4.30 -22.66 11.27
N GLU A 436 -4.45 -21.34 11.34
CA GLU A 436 -5.72 -20.61 11.36
C GLU A 436 -6.48 -20.79 10.04
N GLY A 437 -5.81 -20.57 8.89
CA GLY A 437 -6.41 -20.82 7.57
C GLY A 437 -6.81 -22.29 7.37
N ILE A 438 -5.99 -23.23 7.85
CA ILE A 438 -6.31 -24.67 7.85
C ILE A 438 -7.50 -25.00 8.75
N TYR A 439 -7.65 -24.30 9.88
CA TYR A 439 -8.79 -24.47 10.77
C TYR A 439 -10.11 -24.08 10.09
N VAL A 440 -10.14 -22.97 9.34
CA VAL A 440 -11.32 -22.55 8.56
C VAL A 440 -11.83 -23.68 7.66
N LEU A 441 -10.91 -24.32 6.92
CA LEU A 441 -11.24 -25.39 5.98
C LEU A 441 -11.64 -26.70 6.67
N ASN A 442 -10.96 -27.05 7.77
CA ASN A 442 -11.32 -28.24 8.56
C ASN A 442 -12.70 -28.12 9.19
N ASP A 443 -13.05 -26.96 9.74
CA ASP A 443 -14.38 -26.72 10.29
C ASP A 443 -15.45 -26.74 9.19
N ALA A 444 -15.16 -26.15 8.01
CA ALA A 444 -16.05 -26.23 6.86
C ALA A 444 -16.32 -27.68 6.43
N LYS A 445 -15.27 -28.52 6.35
CA LYS A 445 -15.40 -29.96 6.10
C LYS A 445 -16.24 -30.64 7.19
N ALA A 446 -15.98 -30.35 8.47
CA ALA A 446 -16.69 -30.96 9.59
C ALA A 446 -18.19 -30.61 9.61
N LYS A 447 -18.56 -29.38 9.23
CA LYS A 447 -19.95 -28.93 9.07
C LYS A 447 -20.59 -29.39 7.76
N GLY A 448 -19.81 -29.98 6.85
CA GLY A 448 -20.28 -30.49 5.56
C GLY A 448 -20.57 -29.40 4.53
N VAL A 449 -19.91 -28.25 4.63
CA VAL A 449 -19.97 -27.18 3.63
C VAL A 449 -19.42 -27.68 2.30
N ASP A 450 -20.18 -27.48 1.22
CA ASP A 450 -19.76 -27.83 -0.14
C ASP A 450 -19.06 -26.63 -0.79
N LEU A 451 -17.72 -26.64 -0.80
CA LEU A 451 -16.94 -25.54 -1.37
C LEU A 451 -16.80 -25.71 -2.90
N ALA A 452 -17.13 -24.65 -3.64
CA ALA A 452 -16.81 -24.54 -5.05
C ALA A 452 -15.31 -24.28 -5.25
N GLY A 453 -14.66 -23.55 -4.34
CA GLY A 453 -13.22 -23.39 -4.35
C GLY A 453 -12.65 -22.69 -3.11
N ILE A 454 -11.31 -22.68 -3.05
CA ILE A 454 -10.47 -21.98 -2.10
C ILE A 454 -9.57 -21.07 -2.92
N ASN A 455 -9.88 -19.77 -2.88
CA ASN A 455 -9.06 -18.74 -3.44
C ASN A 455 -8.03 -18.27 -2.39
N VAL A 456 -6.81 -17.93 -2.80
CA VAL A 456 -5.80 -17.46 -1.86
C VAL A 456 -5.19 -16.14 -2.29
N MET A 457 -4.96 -15.28 -1.30
CA MET A 457 -4.36 -13.97 -1.48
C MET A 457 -2.85 -14.12 -1.55
N THR A 458 -2.31 -14.26 -2.76
CA THR A 458 -0.87 -14.39 -3.03
C THR A 458 -0.21 -13.02 -3.03
N MET A 459 -0.28 -12.35 -1.88
CA MET A 459 0.18 -10.98 -1.63
C MET A 459 0.61 -10.84 -0.17
N ASP A 460 1.27 -9.72 0.13
CA ASP A 460 1.62 -9.28 1.49
C ASP A 460 2.18 -10.37 2.41
N TYR A 461 3.17 -11.10 1.90
CA TYR A 461 3.74 -12.25 2.62
C TYR A 461 4.48 -11.86 3.89
N GLY A 462 4.97 -10.61 3.97
CA GLY A 462 5.82 -10.14 5.07
C GLY A 462 7.17 -10.85 5.13
N ASN A 463 7.48 -11.65 4.10
CA ASN A 463 8.65 -12.50 4.01
C ASN A 463 9.68 -11.82 3.11
N SER A 464 10.89 -11.58 3.63
CA SER A 464 11.98 -10.97 2.87
C SER A 464 12.37 -11.74 1.61
N ILE A 465 12.09 -13.05 1.55
CA ILE A 465 12.32 -13.89 0.36
C ILE A 465 11.41 -13.46 -0.80
N CYS A 466 10.19 -12.97 -0.51
CA CYS A 466 9.22 -12.57 -1.53
C CYS A 466 9.31 -11.08 -1.89
N GLN A 467 10.22 -10.35 -1.26
CA GLN A 467 10.46 -8.94 -1.58
C GLN A 467 11.33 -8.84 -2.83
N SER A 468 10.84 -8.08 -3.80
CA SER A 468 11.62 -7.66 -4.95
C SER A 468 12.59 -6.55 -4.53
N ALA A 469 13.76 -6.44 -5.16
CA ALA A 469 14.64 -5.28 -5.00
C ALA A 469 14.09 -4.01 -5.71
N GLY A 470 12.76 -3.89 -5.85
CA GLY A 470 12.08 -2.80 -6.55
C GLY A 470 12.31 -2.78 -8.06
N THR A 471 12.81 -3.87 -8.66
CA THR A 471 13.12 -3.97 -10.09
C THR A 471 12.50 -5.23 -10.71
N GLU A 472 12.01 -5.08 -11.94
CA GLU A 472 11.47 -6.19 -12.72
C GLU A 472 12.62 -7.04 -13.29
N GLY A 473 12.62 -8.36 -13.04
CA GLY A 473 13.59 -9.26 -13.69
C GLY A 473 13.96 -10.56 -12.96
N GLN A 474 13.48 -10.79 -11.74
CA GLN A 474 13.80 -12.02 -10.98
C GLN A 474 12.58 -12.92 -10.72
N ASN A 475 11.38 -12.45 -11.08
CA ASN A 475 10.07 -13.06 -10.85
C ASN A 475 9.88 -13.58 -9.41
N ILE A 476 10.39 -12.84 -8.43
CA ILE A 476 10.45 -13.31 -7.03
C ILE A 476 9.03 -13.44 -6.47
N HIS A 477 8.22 -12.40 -6.64
CA HIS A 477 6.89 -12.35 -6.06
C HIS A 477 5.97 -13.39 -6.74
N GLY A 478 6.06 -13.52 -8.05
CA GLY A 478 5.39 -14.58 -8.78
C GLY A 478 5.83 -15.97 -8.34
N LYS A 479 7.12 -16.21 -8.04
CA LYS A 479 7.60 -17.53 -7.58
C LYS A 479 6.99 -17.87 -6.24
N CYS A 480 6.88 -16.89 -5.35
CA CYS A 480 6.16 -17.02 -4.09
C CYS A 480 4.69 -17.35 -4.31
N ALA A 481 4.01 -16.67 -5.24
CA ALA A 481 2.63 -16.98 -5.61
C ALA A 481 2.48 -18.42 -6.15
N THR A 482 3.39 -18.84 -7.05
CA THR A 482 3.35 -20.20 -7.59
C THR A 482 3.62 -21.28 -6.55
N SER A 483 4.50 -21.00 -5.58
CA SER A 483 4.77 -21.90 -4.45
C SER A 483 3.57 -21.98 -3.50
N ALA A 484 2.87 -20.86 -3.28
CA ALA A 484 1.65 -20.84 -2.48
C ALA A 484 0.55 -21.72 -3.11
N ILE A 485 0.39 -21.68 -4.44
CA ILE A 485 -0.55 -22.54 -5.18
C ILE A 485 -0.20 -24.03 -5.01
N ASP A 486 1.08 -24.39 -5.11
CA ASP A 486 1.57 -25.76 -4.94
C ASP A 486 1.32 -26.31 -3.52
N ASN A 487 1.59 -25.48 -2.51
CA ASN A 487 1.36 -25.86 -1.12
C ASN A 487 -0.12 -25.90 -0.78
N LEU A 488 -0.93 -24.99 -1.34
CA LEU A 488 -2.38 -25.03 -1.21
C LEU A 488 -2.94 -26.34 -1.77
N PHE A 489 -2.52 -26.77 -2.96
CA PHE A 489 -2.91 -28.07 -3.53
C PHE A 489 -2.66 -29.20 -2.53
N THR A 490 -1.46 -29.25 -1.97
CA THR A 490 -1.05 -30.29 -1.00
C THR A 490 -1.94 -30.27 0.24
N GLN A 491 -2.22 -29.09 0.79
CA GLN A 491 -3.05 -28.92 1.98
C GLN A 491 -4.53 -29.27 1.71
N VAL A 492 -5.10 -28.79 0.60
CA VAL A 492 -6.48 -29.12 0.20
C VAL A 492 -6.61 -30.63 -0.06
N LYS A 493 -5.62 -31.27 -0.69
CA LYS A 493 -5.61 -32.73 -0.87
C LYS A 493 -5.52 -33.49 0.46
N ALA A 494 -4.78 -32.97 1.44
CA ALA A 494 -4.73 -33.57 2.77
C ALA A 494 -6.07 -33.45 3.52
N ILE A 495 -6.79 -32.34 3.32
CA ILE A 495 -8.12 -32.14 3.92
C ILE A 495 -9.17 -33.00 3.21
N TRP A 496 -9.18 -33.09 1.87
CA TRP A 496 -10.13 -33.89 1.09
C TRP A 496 -9.41 -34.97 0.25
N PRO A 497 -8.85 -36.01 0.89
CA PRO A 497 -8.09 -37.05 0.20
C PRO A 497 -8.93 -37.87 -0.78
N GLU A 498 -10.25 -37.86 -0.63
CA GLU A 498 -11.19 -38.55 -1.50
C GLU A 498 -11.41 -37.89 -2.87
N LYS A 499 -11.06 -36.60 -3.03
CA LYS A 499 -11.18 -35.89 -4.31
C LYS A 499 -9.98 -36.18 -5.19
N ASP A 500 -10.18 -36.41 -6.49
CA ASP A 500 -9.08 -36.55 -7.44
C ASP A 500 -8.33 -35.22 -7.67
N ASP A 501 -7.14 -35.30 -8.26
CA ASP A 501 -6.26 -34.14 -8.42
C ASP A 501 -6.85 -33.08 -9.35
N ALA A 502 -7.62 -33.49 -10.36
CA ALA A 502 -8.30 -32.57 -11.28
C ALA A 502 -9.40 -31.77 -10.56
N THR A 503 -10.15 -32.43 -9.67
CA THR A 503 -11.15 -31.78 -8.82
C THR A 503 -10.49 -30.83 -7.83
N VAL A 504 -9.40 -31.26 -7.16
CA VAL A 504 -8.66 -30.39 -6.23
C VAL A 504 -8.11 -29.17 -6.94
N ASN A 505 -7.44 -29.33 -8.10
CA ASN A 505 -6.96 -28.19 -8.88
C ASN A 505 -8.10 -27.26 -9.29
N GLY A 506 -9.23 -27.79 -9.79
CA GLY A 506 -10.40 -26.99 -10.15
C GLY A 506 -11.05 -26.25 -8.98
N MET A 507 -10.74 -26.62 -7.72
CA MET A 507 -11.13 -25.89 -6.52
C MET A 507 -10.14 -24.78 -6.16
N LEU A 508 -8.94 -24.72 -6.72
CA LEU A 508 -7.95 -23.71 -6.36
C LEU A 508 -8.24 -22.38 -7.07
N GLY A 509 -8.02 -21.28 -6.37
CA GLY A 509 -7.97 -19.93 -6.92
C GLY A 509 -6.75 -19.18 -6.43
N THR A 510 -6.31 -18.17 -7.18
CA THR A 510 -5.23 -17.27 -6.78
C THR A 510 -5.57 -15.81 -7.07
N THR A 511 -5.35 -14.93 -6.11
CA THR A 511 -5.52 -13.49 -6.24
C THR A 511 -4.24 -12.79 -5.77
N PRO A 512 -3.33 -12.39 -6.67
CA PRO A 512 -2.26 -11.45 -6.34
C PRO A 512 -2.78 -10.02 -6.19
N MET A 513 -2.08 -9.22 -5.40
CA MET A 513 -2.16 -7.76 -5.44
C MET A 513 -1.22 -7.29 -6.54
N ILE A 514 -1.72 -6.55 -7.51
CA ILE A 514 -0.93 -6.15 -8.69
C ILE A 514 -0.05 -4.94 -8.39
N GLY A 515 1.13 -4.85 -8.99
CA GLY A 515 2.02 -3.72 -8.75
C GLY A 515 2.60 -3.69 -7.33
N TYR A 516 2.70 -2.52 -6.72
CA TYR A 516 3.22 -2.37 -5.36
C TYR A 516 2.20 -2.87 -4.32
N ASN A 517 2.66 -3.71 -3.40
CA ASN A 517 1.85 -4.26 -2.31
C ASN A 517 2.03 -3.46 -1.02
N ASP A 518 1.22 -3.75 0.00
CA ASP A 518 1.25 -3.06 1.30
C ASP A 518 2.57 -3.34 2.06
N VAL A 519 3.14 -4.53 1.90
CA VAL A 519 4.46 -4.87 2.45
C VAL A 519 5.57 -4.21 1.62
N GLN A 520 6.34 -3.33 2.26
CA GLN A 520 7.46 -2.65 1.61
C GLN A 520 8.45 -3.64 0.98
N GLY A 521 8.74 -3.44 -0.31
CA GLY A 521 9.63 -4.30 -1.11
C GLY A 521 8.89 -5.38 -1.88
N GLU A 522 7.66 -5.71 -1.53
CA GLU A 522 6.82 -6.61 -2.33
C GLU A 522 6.22 -5.84 -3.51
N VAL A 523 6.57 -6.30 -4.71
CA VAL A 523 6.09 -5.73 -5.96
C VAL A 523 5.79 -6.87 -6.92
N PHE A 524 4.54 -6.98 -7.35
CA PHE A 524 4.08 -7.95 -8.33
C PHE A 524 4.15 -7.31 -9.73
N PHE A 525 5.19 -7.65 -10.49
CA PHE A 525 5.42 -7.08 -11.81
C PHE A 525 4.64 -7.81 -12.92
N MET A 526 4.65 -7.26 -14.13
CA MET A 526 4.03 -7.87 -15.31
C MET A 526 4.61 -9.25 -15.64
N SER A 527 5.90 -9.44 -15.40
CA SER A 527 6.57 -10.74 -15.52
C SER A 527 6.08 -11.78 -14.49
N ASP A 528 5.74 -11.37 -13.27
CA ASP A 528 5.11 -12.23 -12.26
C ASP A 528 3.71 -12.65 -12.70
N ALA A 529 2.93 -11.70 -13.24
CA ALA A 529 1.59 -11.96 -13.77
C ALA A 529 1.56 -13.06 -14.83
N ARG A 530 2.48 -13.01 -15.79
CA ARG A 530 2.62 -14.03 -16.85
C ARG A 530 2.95 -15.41 -16.28
N MET A 531 3.79 -15.46 -15.25
CA MET A 531 4.17 -16.72 -14.63
C MET A 531 3.02 -17.35 -13.83
N VAL A 532 2.27 -16.55 -13.07
CA VAL A 532 1.08 -17.02 -12.36
C VAL A 532 0.00 -17.49 -13.34
N PHE A 533 -0.23 -16.75 -14.43
CA PHE A 533 -1.15 -17.16 -15.49
C PHE A 533 -0.77 -18.50 -16.11
N GLN A 534 0.51 -18.69 -16.44
CA GLN A 534 0.98 -19.96 -17.02
C GLN A 534 0.78 -21.12 -16.04
N GLN A 535 1.14 -20.96 -14.77
CA GLN A 535 0.96 -22.03 -13.78
C GLN A 535 -0.53 -22.35 -13.55
N ALA A 536 -1.39 -21.33 -13.52
CA ALA A 536 -2.82 -21.50 -13.38
C ALA A 536 -3.40 -22.34 -14.55
N LYS A 537 -2.93 -22.11 -15.78
CA LYS A 537 -3.28 -22.93 -16.95
C LYS A 537 -2.76 -24.35 -16.83
N ASP A 538 -1.49 -24.53 -16.49
CA ASP A 538 -0.85 -25.85 -16.41
C ASP A 538 -1.48 -26.74 -15.33
N ARG A 539 -1.84 -26.15 -14.19
CA ARG A 539 -2.56 -26.82 -13.10
C ARG A 539 -4.05 -26.96 -13.38
N ASN A 540 -4.60 -26.21 -14.33
CA ASN A 540 -6.01 -26.13 -14.64
C ASN A 540 -6.86 -25.69 -13.41
N ILE A 541 -6.41 -24.62 -12.74
CA ILE A 541 -7.07 -24.12 -11.52
C ILE A 541 -8.44 -23.50 -11.82
N GLY A 542 -9.31 -23.35 -10.81
CA GLY A 542 -10.66 -22.83 -11.01
C GLY A 542 -10.73 -21.33 -11.27
N MET A 543 -9.87 -20.54 -10.63
CA MET A 543 -10.00 -19.08 -10.63
C MET A 543 -8.67 -18.32 -10.60
N ILE A 544 -8.60 -17.20 -11.31
CA ILE A 544 -7.62 -16.15 -11.08
C ILE A 544 -8.35 -14.85 -10.76
N GLY A 545 -7.92 -14.13 -9.73
CA GLY A 545 -8.33 -12.76 -9.43
C GLY A 545 -7.14 -11.81 -9.46
N ILE A 546 -7.40 -10.52 -9.26
CA ILE A 546 -6.38 -9.54 -8.83
C ILE A 546 -7.01 -8.62 -7.78
N TRP A 547 -6.21 -8.13 -6.84
CA TRP A 547 -6.52 -6.94 -6.07
C TRP A 547 -5.80 -5.73 -6.70
N SER A 548 -6.47 -4.83 -7.41
CA SER A 548 -7.90 -4.83 -7.79
C SER A 548 -8.07 -4.18 -9.17
N MET A 549 -9.28 -4.25 -9.75
CA MET A 549 -9.55 -3.68 -11.08
C MET A 549 -9.31 -2.19 -11.16
N PHE A 550 -9.60 -1.43 -10.11
CA PHE A 550 -9.34 0.01 -10.11
C PHE A 550 -7.86 0.31 -9.88
N ARG A 551 -7.07 -0.64 -9.38
CA ARG A 551 -5.61 -0.54 -9.33
C ARG A 551 -4.93 -0.86 -10.65
N ASP A 552 -5.62 -1.48 -11.62
CA ASP A 552 -5.02 -1.88 -12.92
C ASP A 552 -4.90 -0.69 -13.88
N GLN A 553 -4.23 0.35 -13.40
CA GLN A 553 -3.91 1.59 -14.09
C GLN A 553 -2.54 2.08 -13.61
N PRO A 554 -1.87 2.89 -14.44
CA PRO A 554 -0.60 3.51 -14.07
C PRO A 554 -0.78 4.48 -12.90
N GLY A 555 0.31 4.71 -12.18
CA GLY A 555 0.39 5.64 -11.08
C GLY A 555 1.82 6.07 -10.81
N THR A 556 2.05 6.52 -9.58
CA THR A 556 3.37 6.96 -9.13
C THR A 556 4.16 5.77 -8.62
N ALA A 557 5.37 5.57 -9.15
CA ALA A 557 6.32 4.54 -8.69
C ALA A 557 6.42 4.50 -7.16
N GLY A 558 6.13 3.35 -6.55
CA GLY A 558 6.22 3.13 -5.11
C GLY A 558 5.02 3.60 -4.28
N TYR A 559 3.99 4.19 -4.90
CA TYR A 559 2.75 4.52 -4.21
C TYR A 559 1.86 3.28 -4.11
N VAL A 560 1.29 3.06 -2.94
CA VAL A 560 0.29 2.02 -2.68
C VAL A 560 -1.03 2.72 -2.41
N GLY A 561 -2.05 2.40 -3.19
CA GLY A 561 -3.39 2.96 -3.02
C GLY A 561 -4.45 2.20 -3.81
N PRO A 562 -5.72 2.58 -3.67
CA PRO A 562 -6.85 1.86 -4.25
C PRO A 562 -7.07 2.15 -5.74
N GLU A 563 -6.47 3.23 -6.28
CA GLU A 563 -6.81 3.76 -7.61
C GLU A 563 -5.73 3.53 -8.68
N ASN A 564 -4.57 3.01 -8.30
CA ASN A 564 -3.51 2.64 -9.23
C ASN A 564 -2.56 1.62 -8.60
N SER A 565 -1.80 0.94 -9.45
CA SER A 565 -0.89 -0.14 -9.08
C SER A 565 0.44 0.35 -8.51
N GLY A 566 0.66 1.67 -8.49
CA GLY A 566 1.98 2.26 -8.25
C GLY A 566 3.00 2.01 -9.37
N MET A 567 2.62 1.39 -10.48
CA MET A 567 3.49 1.20 -11.65
C MET A 567 3.40 2.41 -12.58
N THR A 568 4.50 2.80 -13.24
CA THR A 568 4.41 3.85 -14.26
C THR A 568 3.68 3.35 -15.51
N GLU A 569 3.22 4.29 -16.37
CA GLU A 569 2.62 3.96 -17.67
C GLU A 569 3.53 3.09 -18.55
N GLN A 570 4.85 3.22 -18.41
CA GLN A 570 5.81 2.39 -19.14
C GLN A 570 5.94 0.97 -18.55
N GLN A 571 5.72 0.80 -17.25
CA GLN A 571 5.82 -0.48 -16.55
C GLN A 571 4.53 -1.30 -16.68
N ALA A 572 3.38 -0.66 -16.48
CA ALA A 572 2.07 -1.27 -16.63
C ALA A 572 1.07 -0.20 -17.11
N PRO A 573 0.79 -0.13 -18.43
CA PRO A 573 -0.27 0.74 -18.93
C PRO A 573 -1.63 0.27 -18.43
N ILE A 574 -2.66 1.10 -18.62
CA ILE A 574 -4.01 0.78 -18.17
C ILE A 574 -4.49 -0.61 -18.65
N TYR A 575 -4.99 -1.38 -17.71
CA TYR A 575 -5.45 -2.77 -17.85
C TYR A 575 -4.40 -3.80 -18.27
N ALA A 576 -3.10 -3.51 -18.08
CA ALA A 576 -2.04 -4.43 -18.48
C ALA A 576 -2.13 -5.79 -17.78
N TYR A 577 -2.41 -5.83 -16.48
CA TYR A 577 -2.53 -7.10 -15.75
C TYR A 577 -3.77 -7.87 -16.21
N SER A 578 -4.90 -7.18 -16.38
CA SER A 578 -6.13 -7.80 -16.87
C SER A 578 -5.98 -8.37 -18.28
N LYS A 579 -5.21 -7.74 -19.17
CA LYS A 579 -4.91 -8.30 -20.50
C LYS A 579 -4.18 -9.63 -20.43
N VAL A 580 -3.35 -9.84 -19.40
CA VAL A 580 -2.68 -11.14 -19.17
C VAL A 580 -3.66 -12.18 -18.68
N PHE A 581 -4.54 -11.84 -17.74
CA PHE A 581 -5.40 -12.82 -17.07
C PHE A 581 -6.76 -13.07 -17.73
N ALA A 582 -7.33 -12.10 -18.46
CA ALA A 582 -8.65 -12.23 -19.10
C ALA A 582 -8.82 -13.47 -19.98
N PRO A 583 -7.81 -13.89 -20.78
CA PRO A 583 -7.89 -15.13 -21.57
C PRO A 583 -8.08 -16.41 -20.74
N PHE A 584 -7.93 -16.38 -19.42
CA PHE A 584 -8.15 -17.53 -18.54
C PHE A 584 -9.62 -17.97 -18.49
N THR A 585 -10.56 -17.08 -18.79
CA THR A 585 -11.99 -17.40 -18.72
C THR A 585 -12.42 -18.29 -19.89
N THR A 586 -12.97 -19.48 -19.60
CA THR A 586 -13.41 -20.46 -20.62
C THR A 586 -14.90 -20.79 -20.52
N THR A 587 -15.63 -20.84 -21.64
CA THR A 587 -17.07 -21.17 -21.62
C THR A 587 -17.36 -22.67 -21.46
N SER A 588 -18.52 -22.97 -20.87
CA SER A 588 -19.07 -24.32 -20.63
C SER A 588 -19.24 -25.12 -21.94
N GLY A 589 -18.17 -25.77 -22.38
CA GLY A 589 -18.09 -26.56 -23.61
C GLY A 589 -16.66 -26.94 -24.02
N GLY A 590 -15.64 -26.51 -23.27
CA GLY A 590 -14.23 -26.74 -23.62
C GLY A 590 -13.81 -26.06 -24.92
N GLN A 591 -14.66 -25.18 -25.45
CA GLN A 591 -14.32 -24.27 -26.52
C GLN A 591 -14.07 -22.90 -25.88
N PRO A 592 -12.97 -22.22 -26.24
CA PRO A 592 -12.82 -20.81 -25.90
C PRO A 592 -14.07 -20.03 -26.32
N VAL A 593 -14.41 -18.97 -25.57
CA VAL A 593 -15.31 -17.90 -26.06
C VAL A 593 -14.89 -17.64 -27.51
N PRO A 594 -15.78 -17.73 -28.52
CA PRO A 594 -15.35 -17.85 -29.90
C PRO A 594 -14.36 -16.72 -30.21
N PRO A 595 -13.08 -17.04 -30.48
CA PRO A 595 -12.21 -16.10 -31.14
C PRO A 595 -12.85 -15.84 -32.49
N VAL A 596 -12.72 -14.60 -32.98
CA VAL A 596 -12.75 -14.36 -34.41
C VAL A 596 -11.83 -15.42 -35.02
N THR A 597 -12.34 -16.32 -35.87
CA THR A 597 -11.52 -17.39 -36.47
C THR A 597 -10.39 -16.73 -37.25
N GLY A 598 -9.20 -16.79 -36.69
CA GLY A 598 -7.97 -16.22 -37.19
C GLY A 598 -6.83 -16.65 -36.26
N ASN A 599 -5.63 -16.80 -36.82
CA ASN A 599 -4.39 -17.03 -36.10
C ASN A 599 -4.29 -16.09 -34.88
N VAL A 600 -3.88 -16.64 -33.73
CA VAL A 600 -3.61 -15.87 -32.52
C VAL A 600 -2.24 -15.21 -32.68
N PRO A 601 -2.10 -13.89 -32.50
CA PRO A 601 -0.80 -13.24 -32.61
C PRO A 601 0.22 -13.84 -31.64
N PRO A 602 1.52 -13.87 -32.01
CA PRO A 602 2.52 -14.48 -31.17
C PRO A 602 2.77 -13.60 -29.93
N VAL A 603 3.38 -14.13 -28.89
CA VAL A 603 3.81 -13.36 -27.71
C VAL A 603 5.31 -13.14 -27.80
N ALA A 604 5.72 -11.90 -28.06
CA ALA A 604 7.11 -11.49 -27.99
C ALA A 604 7.57 -11.36 -26.53
N ASN A 605 8.75 -11.89 -26.21
CA ASN A 605 9.41 -11.74 -24.92
C ASN A 605 10.85 -11.34 -25.18
N ALA A 606 11.21 -10.09 -24.92
CA ALA A 606 12.56 -9.55 -25.16
C ALA A 606 13.55 -9.82 -24.01
N GLY A 607 13.19 -10.65 -23.03
CA GLY A 607 13.99 -10.87 -21.82
C GLY A 607 13.96 -9.65 -20.89
N ILE A 608 14.62 -9.78 -19.74
CA ILE A 608 14.66 -8.72 -18.73
C ILE A 608 15.60 -7.59 -19.15
N SER A 609 15.35 -6.37 -18.67
CA SER A 609 16.32 -5.28 -18.79
C SER A 609 17.61 -5.63 -18.04
N GLN A 610 18.75 -5.36 -18.67
CA GLN A 610 20.07 -5.77 -18.18
C GLN A 610 20.85 -4.57 -17.67
N THR A 611 21.65 -4.77 -16.64
CA THR A 611 22.70 -3.84 -16.23
C THR A 611 24.03 -4.56 -16.33
N VAL A 612 24.92 -4.10 -17.21
CA VAL A 612 26.14 -4.83 -17.61
C VAL A 612 27.37 -3.94 -17.61
N ASP A 613 28.52 -4.56 -17.39
CA ASP A 613 29.82 -3.99 -17.75
C ASP A 613 30.01 -4.18 -19.27
N GLY A 614 30.26 -3.08 -20.00
CA GLY A 614 30.35 -3.07 -21.46
C GLY A 614 31.67 -3.63 -22.01
N SER A 615 32.45 -4.33 -21.20
CA SER A 615 33.75 -4.90 -21.54
C SER A 615 33.69 -6.15 -22.44
N GLN A 616 32.50 -6.73 -22.65
CA GLN A 616 32.26 -7.91 -23.50
C GLN A 616 31.00 -7.75 -24.38
N ALA A 617 30.79 -8.69 -25.31
CA ALA A 617 29.57 -8.74 -26.10
C ALA A 617 28.35 -9.02 -25.20
N ILE A 618 27.32 -8.20 -25.36
CA ILE A 618 26.08 -8.22 -24.59
C ILE A 618 25.05 -9.02 -25.38
N THR A 619 24.32 -9.90 -24.70
CA THR A 619 23.34 -10.82 -25.32
C THR A 619 21.91 -10.40 -24.98
N LEU A 620 21.07 -10.24 -25.99
CA LEU A 620 19.62 -10.12 -25.89
C LEU A 620 19.01 -11.50 -26.12
N ASP A 621 18.11 -11.93 -25.25
CA ASP A 621 17.52 -13.28 -25.28
C ASP A 621 16.00 -13.20 -25.39
N GLY A 622 15.50 -13.59 -26.56
CA GLY A 622 14.10 -13.62 -26.93
C GLY A 622 13.50 -15.03 -26.98
N SER A 623 14.26 -16.05 -26.55
CA SER A 623 13.86 -17.46 -26.61
C SER A 623 12.61 -17.79 -25.80
N GLY A 624 12.24 -16.92 -24.84
CA GLY A 624 10.99 -17.02 -24.08
C GLY A 624 9.75 -16.54 -24.82
N SER A 625 9.85 -16.20 -26.11
CA SER A 625 8.70 -15.84 -26.96
C SER A 625 7.94 -17.10 -27.37
N SER A 626 6.61 -17.02 -27.46
CA SER A 626 5.77 -18.19 -27.71
C SER A 626 4.65 -17.89 -28.69
N ASP A 627 4.22 -18.90 -29.42
CA ASP A 627 3.01 -18.87 -30.23
C ASP A 627 1.99 -19.83 -29.62
N GLN A 628 0.74 -19.39 -29.49
CA GLN A 628 -0.30 -20.20 -28.86
C GLN A 628 -0.82 -21.31 -29.77
N ASP A 629 -0.78 -21.09 -31.09
CA ASP A 629 -1.21 -22.05 -32.10
C ASP A 629 -0.07 -23.04 -32.44
N GLY A 630 1.14 -22.75 -31.95
CA GLY A 630 2.34 -23.55 -32.13
C GLY A 630 3.06 -23.26 -33.44
N ASP A 631 2.73 -22.13 -34.07
CA ASP A 631 3.32 -21.71 -35.33
C ASP A 631 4.81 -21.36 -35.19
N ALA A 632 5.54 -21.54 -36.29
CA ALA A 632 6.96 -21.25 -36.35
C ALA A 632 7.18 -19.74 -36.27
N LEU A 633 7.92 -19.32 -35.25
CA LEU A 633 8.20 -17.91 -35.00
C LEU A 633 9.41 -17.42 -35.79
N THR A 634 9.31 -16.20 -36.32
CA THR A 634 10.43 -15.42 -36.84
C THR A 634 10.71 -14.24 -35.92
N TYR A 635 11.99 -13.90 -35.77
CA TYR A 635 12.46 -12.90 -34.81
C TYR A 635 13.07 -11.71 -35.56
N GLN A 636 12.91 -10.52 -35.00
CA GLN A 636 13.57 -9.32 -35.50
C GLN A 636 13.85 -8.36 -34.34
N TRP A 637 15.12 -8.20 -34.02
CA TRP A 637 15.64 -7.23 -33.07
C TRP A 637 15.93 -5.91 -33.76
N GLU A 638 15.42 -4.84 -33.19
CA GLU A 638 15.68 -3.47 -33.61
C GLU A 638 16.15 -2.65 -32.42
N GLN A 639 17.19 -1.84 -32.61
CA GLN A 639 17.54 -0.83 -31.63
C GLN A 639 16.60 0.38 -31.77
N THR A 640 15.84 0.69 -30.71
CA THR A 640 14.85 1.77 -30.70
C THR A 640 15.35 3.03 -29.97
N GLY A 641 16.51 2.98 -29.32
CA GLY A 641 17.10 4.14 -28.68
C GLY A 641 18.49 3.88 -28.09
N GLY A 642 19.16 4.97 -27.73
CA GLY A 642 20.55 4.97 -27.27
C GLY A 642 21.58 5.11 -28.40
N PRO A 643 22.89 5.06 -28.09
CA PRO A 643 23.95 5.11 -29.10
C PRO A 643 23.87 3.93 -30.08
N ALA A 644 24.05 4.17 -31.38
CA ALA A 644 23.90 3.13 -32.39
C ALA A 644 24.88 1.96 -32.19
N VAL A 645 24.38 0.73 -32.20
CA VAL A 645 25.18 -0.51 -32.14
C VAL A 645 24.86 -1.42 -33.32
N THR A 646 25.82 -2.27 -33.68
CA THR A 646 25.58 -3.32 -34.67
C THR A 646 25.13 -4.60 -33.96
N LEU A 647 23.93 -5.09 -34.27
CA LEU A 647 23.41 -6.35 -33.77
C LEU A 647 23.89 -7.52 -34.65
N THR A 648 24.44 -8.55 -34.02
CA THR A 648 24.72 -9.86 -34.65
C THR A 648 23.61 -10.84 -34.26
N GLY A 649 23.03 -11.54 -35.24
CA GLY A 649 21.88 -12.42 -35.00
C GLY A 649 20.56 -11.68 -34.75
N ALA A 650 20.40 -10.49 -35.34
CA ALA A 650 19.21 -9.66 -35.15
C ALA A 650 17.91 -10.35 -35.63
N ASP A 651 17.99 -11.37 -36.48
CA ASP A 651 16.87 -12.17 -36.98
C ASP A 651 16.68 -13.51 -36.24
N ALA A 652 17.42 -13.74 -35.16
CA ALA A 652 17.37 -14.96 -34.35
C ALA A 652 16.73 -14.71 -32.98
N ALA A 653 16.37 -15.81 -32.30
CA ALA A 653 15.85 -15.76 -30.93
C ALA A 653 16.83 -15.08 -29.95
N THR A 654 18.14 -15.20 -30.18
CA THR A 654 19.18 -14.51 -29.42
C THR A 654 20.00 -13.60 -30.34
N ALA A 655 20.18 -12.34 -29.95
CA ALA A 655 21.02 -11.37 -30.65
C ALA A 655 22.15 -10.86 -29.73
N THR A 656 23.28 -10.46 -30.30
CA THR A 656 24.39 -9.87 -29.52
C THR A 656 24.85 -8.54 -30.08
N PHE A 657 25.39 -7.67 -29.23
CA PHE A 657 26.07 -6.45 -29.66
C PHE A 657 27.23 -6.13 -28.73
N SER A 658 28.17 -5.32 -29.21
CA SER A 658 29.24 -4.75 -28.40
C SER A 658 29.11 -3.23 -28.37
N VAL A 659 29.57 -2.62 -27.28
CA VAL A 659 29.61 -1.16 -27.14
C VAL A 659 31.02 -0.65 -27.37
N GLU A 660 31.15 0.48 -28.07
CA GLU A 660 32.45 1.14 -28.23
C GLU A 660 32.87 1.78 -26.91
N GLN A 661 34.03 1.39 -26.40
CA GLN A 661 34.55 1.95 -25.16
C GLN A 661 35.37 3.23 -25.43
N PRO A 662 35.33 4.23 -24.54
CA PRO A 662 34.63 4.21 -23.24
C PRO A 662 33.17 4.65 -23.31
N VAL A 663 32.28 3.90 -22.64
CA VAL A 663 30.88 4.26 -22.42
C VAL A 663 30.65 4.63 -20.96
N GLN A 664 30.13 5.83 -20.72
CA GLN A 664 29.66 6.25 -19.41
C GLN A 664 28.13 6.25 -19.37
N HIS A 665 27.57 5.44 -18.47
CA HIS A 665 26.13 5.43 -18.15
C HIS A 665 25.20 5.49 -19.37
N ALA A 666 25.51 4.72 -20.43
CA ALA A 666 24.68 4.70 -21.63
C ALA A 666 23.55 3.68 -21.47
N THR A 667 22.34 4.09 -21.87
CA THR A 667 21.19 3.20 -21.97
C THR A 667 20.89 2.90 -23.43
N TYR A 668 20.83 1.63 -23.77
CA TYR A 668 20.42 1.12 -25.09
C TYR A 668 19.02 0.53 -24.96
N LYS A 669 18.14 0.85 -25.91
CA LYS A 669 16.77 0.33 -25.95
C LYS A 669 16.62 -0.54 -27.18
N PHE A 670 16.04 -1.72 -26.99
CA PHE A 670 15.81 -2.68 -28.06
C PHE A 670 14.36 -3.11 -28.06
N ARG A 671 13.84 -3.38 -29.24
CA ARG A 671 12.54 -4.00 -29.47
C ARG A 671 12.75 -5.32 -30.16
N LEU A 672 12.23 -6.39 -29.59
CA LEU A 672 12.05 -7.65 -30.27
C LEU A 672 10.68 -7.65 -30.93
N THR A 673 10.62 -7.84 -32.24
CA THR A 673 9.40 -8.17 -32.96
C THR A 673 9.41 -9.66 -33.27
N VAL A 674 8.34 -10.36 -32.91
CA VAL A 674 8.12 -11.76 -33.22
C VAL A 674 6.94 -11.86 -34.17
N LYS A 675 7.07 -12.65 -35.24
CA LYS A 675 6.00 -12.88 -36.21
C LYS A 675 5.74 -14.35 -36.40
N ASP A 676 4.47 -14.67 -36.54
CA ASP A 676 4.00 -15.94 -37.10
C ASP A 676 3.61 -15.69 -38.59
N PRO A 677 2.99 -16.65 -39.30
CA PRO A 677 2.59 -16.48 -40.71
C PRO A 677 1.57 -15.35 -40.99
N GLU A 678 0.79 -14.91 -40.00
CA GLU A 678 -0.35 -14.00 -40.17
C GLU A 678 -0.26 -12.70 -39.35
N HIS A 679 0.48 -12.68 -38.24
CA HIS A 679 0.51 -11.62 -37.24
C HIS A 679 1.92 -11.33 -36.69
N SER A 680 2.04 -10.20 -35.98
CA SER A 680 3.28 -9.77 -35.33
C SER A 680 3.00 -9.18 -33.96
N ALA A 681 3.86 -9.47 -32.99
CA ALA A 681 3.89 -8.80 -31.70
C ALA A 681 5.29 -8.27 -31.39
N TYR A 682 5.40 -7.37 -30.42
CA TYR A 682 6.69 -6.84 -30.01
C TYR A 682 6.80 -6.73 -28.48
N ALA A 683 8.03 -6.77 -27.99
CA ALA A 683 8.40 -6.52 -26.61
C ALA A 683 9.66 -5.65 -26.56
N ASP A 684 9.71 -4.75 -25.59
CA ASP A 684 10.85 -3.84 -25.40
C ASP A 684 11.73 -4.32 -24.23
N THR A 685 13.03 -4.14 -24.36
CA THR A 685 14.01 -4.35 -23.28
C THR A 685 15.07 -3.23 -23.31
N THR A 686 15.73 -3.02 -22.17
CA THR A 686 16.78 -2.00 -22.07
C THR A 686 18.07 -2.59 -21.50
N VAL A 687 19.20 -2.15 -22.04
CA VAL A 687 20.53 -2.45 -21.49
C VAL A 687 21.15 -1.17 -20.97
N SER A 688 21.41 -1.12 -19.66
CA SER A 688 22.14 -0.05 -19.00
C SER A 688 23.61 -0.46 -18.84
N VAL A 689 24.52 0.28 -19.46
CA VAL A 689 25.96 0.05 -19.35
C VAL A 689 26.54 1.00 -18.30
N VAL A 690 27.03 0.44 -17.18
CA VAL A 690 27.28 1.22 -15.95
C VAL A 690 28.67 1.86 -15.86
N ASN A 691 29.75 1.26 -16.36
CA ASN A 691 31.04 1.95 -16.60
C ASN A 691 32.12 0.99 -17.11
N ALA A 692 32.93 1.48 -18.05
CA ALA A 692 34.38 1.45 -17.88
C ALA A 692 34.86 2.91 -17.98
N ALA A 693 35.59 3.40 -16.97
CA ALA A 693 36.05 4.78 -16.96
C ALA A 693 36.86 5.09 -18.24
N GLN A 694 36.73 6.32 -18.77
CA GLN A 694 37.79 6.85 -19.64
C GLN A 694 39.08 6.77 -18.82
N PRO A 695 40.17 6.17 -19.32
CA PRO A 695 41.42 6.19 -18.59
C PRO A 695 41.77 7.65 -18.25
N ILE A 696 42.09 7.88 -16.99
CA ILE A 696 42.38 9.19 -16.42
C ILE A 696 43.88 9.37 -16.54
N ALA A 697 44.31 10.45 -17.20
CA ALA A 697 45.74 10.76 -17.29
C ALA A 697 46.35 10.90 -15.88
N PRO A 698 47.59 10.43 -15.66
CA PRO A 698 48.23 10.50 -14.36
C PRO A 698 48.31 11.96 -13.88
N THR A 699 48.04 12.20 -12.60
CA THR A 699 48.34 13.51 -12.00
C THR A 699 49.80 13.57 -11.62
N LEU A 700 50.47 14.67 -11.97
CA LEU A 700 51.91 14.83 -11.79
C LEU A 700 52.20 16.07 -10.95
N VAL A 701 52.93 15.87 -9.85
CA VAL A 701 53.36 16.92 -8.93
C VAL A 701 54.89 17.03 -8.97
N LEU A 702 55.36 18.24 -9.21
CA LEU A 702 56.78 18.58 -9.22
C LEU A 702 56.96 19.98 -8.64
N SER A 703 57.92 20.15 -7.74
CA SER A 703 58.28 21.46 -7.21
C SER A 703 58.71 22.40 -8.35
N PRO A 704 58.24 23.67 -8.39
CA PRO A 704 58.43 24.55 -9.54
C PRO A 704 59.87 25.04 -9.74
N SER A 705 60.70 24.94 -8.70
CA SER A 705 62.10 25.34 -8.77
C SER A 705 62.98 24.53 -7.81
N TRP A 706 64.19 24.21 -8.25
CA TRP A 706 65.26 23.60 -7.47
C TRP A 706 66.50 24.48 -7.53
N GLN A 707 67.29 24.49 -6.47
CA GLN A 707 68.55 25.22 -6.42
C GLN A 707 69.69 24.29 -6.07
N VAL A 708 70.82 24.44 -6.77
CA VAL A 708 72.04 23.68 -6.50
C VAL A 708 73.24 24.59 -6.71
N GLN A 709 74.33 24.35 -5.99
CA GLN A 709 75.57 25.07 -6.23
C GLN A 709 76.34 24.43 -7.40
N SER A 710 77.11 25.26 -8.10
CA SER A 710 78.09 24.86 -9.10
C SER A 710 78.94 23.67 -8.63
N GLY A 711 78.92 22.56 -9.39
CA GLY A 711 79.62 21.30 -9.05
C GLY A 711 78.91 20.39 -8.04
N GLY A 712 77.77 20.81 -7.47
CA GLY A 712 76.93 20.01 -6.58
C GLY A 712 75.98 19.07 -7.32
N GLN A 713 75.37 18.12 -6.61
CA GLN A 713 74.33 17.25 -7.17
C GLN A 713 72.94 17.75 -6.78
N ALA A 714 72.06 17.86 -7.79
CA ALA A 714 70.63 18.07 -7.61
C ALA A 714 69.90 16.75 -7.83
N VAL A 715 69.12 16.31 -6.84
CA VAL A 715 68.21 15.16 -6.95
C VAL A 715 66.80 15.70 -7.02
N ILE A 716 66.17 15.56 -8.18
CA ILE A 716 64.85 16.10 -8.48
C ILE A 716 63.90 14.91 -8.59
N THR A 717 62.95 14.82 -7.67
CA THR A 717 61.94 13.76 -7.67
C THR A 717 60.58 14.33 -8.01
N ALA A 718 59.92 13.73 -8.98
CA ALA A 718 58.52 13.97 -9.31
C ALA A 718 57.66 12.87 -8.67
N THR A 719 56.46 13.22 -8.22
CA THR A 719 55.47 12.24 -7.75
C THR A 719 54.27 12.26 -8.67
N ALA A 720 53.84 11.08 -9.10
CA ALA A 720 52.61 10.93 -9.87
C ALA A 720 51.64 10.01 -9.13
N SER A 721 50.35 10.31 -9.27
CA SER A 721 49.26 9.46 -8.82
C SER A 721 48.30 9.27 -9.98
N ASP A 722 47.97 8.02 -10.26
CA ASP A 722 47.09 7.63 -11.36
C ASP A 722 45.99 6.73 -10.80
N PRO A 723 44.70 7.09 -10.95
CA PRO A 723 43.59 6.27 -10.49
C PRO A 723 43.49 4.90 -11.18
N ASP A 724 44.05 4.76 -12.40
CA ASP A 724 43.86 3.61 -13.29
C ASP A 724 45.16 2.80 -13.51
N SER A 725 46.31 3.27 -12.98
CA SER A 725 47.61 2.60 -13.09
C SER A 725 48.38 2.58 -11.76
N THR A 726 49.05 1.46 -11.47
CA THR A 726 49.99 1.39 -10.34
C THR A 726 51.33 2.05 -10.68
N SER A 727 52.11 2.44 -9.68
CA SER A 727 53.39 3.15 -9.88
C SER A 727 54.41 2.37 -10.73
N THR A 728 54.34 1.04 -10.75
CA THR A 728 55.19 0.17 -11.57
C THR A 728 54.78 0.12 -13.04
N GLN A 729 53.58 0.58 -13.37
CA GLN A 729 53.05 0.66 -14.75
C GLN A 729 53.28 2.03 -15.40
N LEU A 730 53.81 3.01 -14.66
CA LEU A 730 54.10 4.35 -15.17
C LEU A 730 55.49 4.43 -15.81
N SER A 731 55.55 4.94 -17.05
CA SER A 731 56.78 5.20 -17.78
C SER A 731 57.16 6.68 -17.68
N TRP A 732 58.42 6.97 -17.34
CA TRP A 732 58.90 8.31 -17.10
C TRP A 732 59.90 8.75 -18.17
N SER A 733 59.87 10.03 -18.53
CA SER A 733 60.85 10.61 -19.45
C SER A 733 61.14 12.07 -19.08
N TRP A 734 62.42 12.41 -18.97
CA TRP A 734 62.87 13.78 -18.69
C TRP A 734 63.41 14.46 -19.96
N THR A 735 62.96 15.68 -20.21
CA THR A 735 63.52 16.58 -21.22
C THR A 735 64.47 17.56 -20.54
N ILE A 736 65.72 17.59 -21.01
CA ILE A 736 66.83 18.27 -20.33
C ILE A 736 67.64 19.05 -21.38
N PRO A 737 68.09 20.28 -21.08
CA PRO A 737 68.96 21.04 -21.97
C PRO A 737 70.27 20.30 -22.24
N GLY A 738 70.72 20.27 -23.50
CA GLY A 738 71.93 19.54 -23.91
C GLY A 738 73.24 19.99 -23.26
N GLU A 739 73.24 21.16 -22.61
CA GLU A 739 74.37 21.68 -21.83
C GLU A 739 74.58 20.93 -20.49
N LEU A 740 73.57 20.20 -20.00
CA LEU A 740 73.66 19.36 -18.82
C LEU A 740 74.09 17.94 -19.23
N THR A 741 75.40 17.70 -19.22
CA THR A 741 76.00 16.47 -19.76
C THR A 741 76.15 15.34 -18.72
N GLN A 742 76.06 15.67 -17.43
CA GLN A 742 76.20 14.69 -16.33
C GLN A 742 74.86 14.47 -15.62
N VAL A 743 74.02 13.62 -16.23
CA VAL A 743 72.67 13.35 -15.73
C VAL A 743 72.35 11.86 -15.75
N THR A 744 71.68 11.37 -14.72
CA THR A 744 71.19 10.00 -14.60
C THR A 744 69.74 9.96 -14.13
N GLY A 745 69.02 8.86 -14.41
CA GLY A 745 67.61 8.70 -13.99
C GLY A 745 66.57 9.28 -14.95
N GLN A 746 66.93 9.56 -16.21
CA GLN A 746 66.02 10.17 -17.20
C GLN A 746 64.78 9.32 -17.53
N GLY A 747 64.83 8.01 -17.27
CA GLY A 747 63.71 7.08 -17.46
C GLY A 747 62.93 6.76 -16.17
N THR A 748 63.17 7.48 -15.08
CA THR A 748 62.54 7.21 -13.77
C THR A 748 61.89 8.47 -13.21
N ASN A 749 61.18 8.34 -12.09
CA ASN A 749 60.58 9.48 -11.39
C ASN A 749 61.60 10.38 -10.67
N THR A 750 62.89 10.01 -10.66
CA THR A 750 63.96 10.75 -9.96
C THR A 750 65.13 11.02 -10.90
N LEU A 751 65.39 12.29 -11.15
CA LEU A 751 66.49 12.77 -11.98
C LEU A 751 67.64 13.27 -11.11
N THR A 752 68.85 12.79 -11.35
CA THR A 752 70.06 13.28 -10.65
C THR A 752 70.96 14.02 -11.64
N ILE A 753 71.22 15.29 -11.37
CA ILE A 753 72.05 16.17 -12.21
C ILE A 753 73.27 16.60 -11.42
N THR A 754 74.47 16.40 -11.96
CA THR A 754 75.66 17.08 -11.47
C THR A 754 75.74 18.45 -12.14
N ALA A 755 75.65 19.51 -11.35
CA ALA A 755 75.55 20.86 -11.84
C ALA A 755 76.86 21.31 -12.50
N PRO A 756 76.81 21.87 -13.73
CA PRO A 756 78.00 22.36 -14.40
C PRO A 756 78.60 23.54 -13.64
N SER A 757 79.87 23.83 -13.91
CA SER A 757 80.51 25.00 -13.34
C SER A 757 79.94 26.28 -13.93
N VAL A 758 79.43 27.18 -13.07
CA VAL A 758 78.90 28.49 -13.50
C VAL A 758 79.50 29.62 -12.68
N THR A 759 79.72 30.76 -13.31
CA THR A 759 80.27 31.98 -12.69
C THR A 759 79.19 33.01 -12.32
N ALA A 760 77.94 32.80 -12.76
CA ALA A 760 76.75 33.56 -12.41
C ALA A 760 75.55 32.61 -12.32
N VAL A 761 74.46 33.04 -11.67
CA VAL A 761 73.25 32.20 -11.52
C VAL A 761 72.71 31.86 -12.90
N LYS A 762 72.56 30.57 -13.19
CA LYS A 762 72.03 30.08 -14.46
C LYS A 762 70.86 29.13 -14.22
N GLY A 763 69.72 29.42 -14.83
CA GLY A 763 68.53 28.57 -14.78
C GLY A 763 68.48 27.61 -15.97
N TYR A 764 68.18 26.34 -15.69
CA TYR A 764 67.93 25.31 -16.68
C TYR A 764 66.47 24.86 -16.57
N GLN A 765 65.72 24.94 -17.66
CA GLN A 765 64.36 24.44 -17.70
C GLN A 765 64.37 22.93 -17.91
N LEU A 766 63.67 22.22 -17.05
CA LEU A 766 63.53 20.78 -17.08
C LEU A 766 62.04 20.45 -17.20
N ALA A 767 61.71 19.44 -17.98
CA ALA A 767 60.35 18.91 -18.06
C ALA A 767 60.37 17.42 -17.79
N VAL A 768 59.38 16.92 -17.06
CA VAL A 768 59.14 15.49 -16.91
C VAL A 768 57.78 15.14 -17.45
N ARG A 769 57.72 14.08 -18.26
CA ARG A 769 56.50 13.47 -18.75
C ARG A 769 56.37 12.08 -18.15
N VAL A 770 55.23 11.82 -17.53
CA VAL A 770 54.82 10.49 -17.07
C VAL A 770 53.71 9.98 -17.97
N VAL A 771 53.79 8.71 -18.34
CA VAL A 771 52.85 8.03 -19.24
C VAL A 771 52.33 6.79 -18.56
N ASP A 772 51.03 6.57 -18.61
CA ASP A 772 50.41 5.37 -18.08
C ASP A 772 50.37 4.23 -19.10
N GLN A 773 49.83 3.07 -18.68
CA GLN A 773 49.68 1.90 -19.55
C GLN A 773 48.69 2.12 -20.72
N ASN A 774 47.82 3.13 -20.61
CA ASN A 774 46.85 3.54 -21.62
C ASN A 774 47.40 4.63 -22.56
N ASN A 775 48.69 4.95 -22.46
CA ASN A 775 49.40 5.97 -23.24
C ASN A 775 48.93 7.43 -23.01
N LEU A 776 48.20 7.67 -21.93
CA LEU A 776 47.86 9.00 -21.44
C LEU A 776 49.00 9.57 -20.62
N SER A 777 49.14 10.90 -20.60
CA SER A 777 50.30 11.51 -19.97
C SER A 777 50.04 12.85 -19.32
N ALA A 778 50.82 13.12 -18.28
CA ALA A 778 50.98 14.46 -17.74
C ALA A 778 52.43 14.92 -17.84
N THR A 779 52.59 16.23 -18.01
CA THR A 779 53.88 16.90 -18.06
C THR A 779 53.94 17.98 -17.01
N ALA A 780 55.06 18.08 -16.30
CA ALA A 780 55.34 19.17 -15.37
C ALA A 780 56.71 19.76 -15.69
N ASN A 781 56.83 21.07 -15.48
CA ASN A 781 58.06 21.81 -15.69
C ASN A 781 58.63 22.30 -14.35
N THR A 782 59.95 22.33 -14.26
CA THR A 782 60.66 22.96 -13.15
C THR A 782 61.89 23.69 -13.67
N THR A 783 62.34 24.68 -12.94
CA THR A 783 63.64 25.32 -13.19
C THR A 783 64.69 24.83 -12.19
N LEU A 784 65.81 24.29 -12.67
CA LEU A 784 67.01 24.09 -11.86
C LEU A 784 67.88 25.35 -11.95
N GLN A 785 67.99 26.08 -10.85
CA GLN A 785 68.91 27.20 -10.74
C GLN A 785 70.25 26.71 -10.19
N VAL A 786 71.29 26.80 -11.02
CA VAL A 786 72.66 26.57 -10.59
C VAL A 786 73.24 27.90 -10.15
N ASN A 787 73.50 28.01 -8.86
CA ASN A 787 74.13 29.19 -8.27
C ASN A 787 75.66 29.02 -8.35
N PRO A 788 76.42 30.07 -8.70
CA PRO A 788 77.87 30.00 -8.67
C PRO A 788 78.31 29.65 -7.24
N LYS A 789 79.35 28.83 -7.14
CA LYS A 789 79.95 28.55 -5.83
C LYS A 789 80.63 29.84 -5.37
N ALA A 790 80.07 30.49 -4.35
CA ALA A 790 80.67 31.70 -3.80
C ALA A 790 82.09 31.39 -3.30
N GLU A 791 83.07 32.22 -3.68
CA GLU A 791 84.33 32.27 -2.96
C GLU A 791 84.05 32.65 -1.49
N PRO A 792 84.75 32.07 -0.51
CA PRO A 792 84.44 32.30 0.88
C PRO A 792 84.90 33.70 1.29
N THR A 793 83.96 34.60 1.60
CA THR A 793 84.21 35.81 2.41
C THR A 793 82.90 36.41 2.94
N PRO A 794 82.94 37.21 4.02
CA PRO A 794 82.33 36.91 5.31
C PRO A 794 80.95 37.56 5.51
N THR A 795 80.19 36.98 6.44
CA THR A 795 78.88 37.45 6.92
C THR A 795 78.94 38.87 7.51
N PRO A 796 77.90 39.70 7.29
CA PRO A 796 77.39 40.50 8.39
C PRO A 796 75.85 40.50 8.55
N THR A 797 75.50 40.45 9.83
CA THR A 797 74.27 40.65 10.60
C THR A 797 73.25 41.70 10.10
N PRO A 798 71.93 41.47 10.24
CA PRO A 798 70.92 42.54 10.22
C PRO A 798 70.80 43.22 11.59
N SER A 799 70.94 44.55 11.60
CA SER A 799 70.41 45.42 12.65
C SER A 799 68.88 45.46 12.52
N GLY A 800 68.04 45.54 13.55
CA GLY A 800 68.26 45.59 14.99
C GLY A 800 66.97 46.08 15.63
N ASP A 801 66.06 45.15 15.97
CA ASP A 801 65.17 45.19 17.15
C ASP A 801 64.28 43.92 17.29
N TYR A 802 64.37 43.00 16.32
CA TYR A 802 63.84 41.64 16.43
C TYR A 802 64.91 40.63 16.02
N GLN A 803 64.87 39.44 16.63
CA GLN A 803 65.82 38.35 16.42
C GLN A 803 65.36 37.41 15.29
N TYR A 804 64.04 37.24 15.12
CA TYR A 804 63.43 36.37 14.10
C TYR A 804 62.11 36.95 13.60
N ALA A 805 61.69 36.64 12.37
CA ALA A 805 60.30 36.88 11.94
C ALA A 805 59.43 35.68 12.31
N TYR A 806 58.28 35.86 12.96
CA TYR A 806 57.43 34.75 13.38
C TYR A 806 56.79 34.03 12.17
N PRO A 807 56.74 32.69 12.09
CA PRO A 807 57.22 31.68 13.04
C PRO A 807 58.60 31.07 12.69
N LYS A 808 59.48 31.81 12.01
CA LYS A 808 60.78 31.30 11.58
C LYS A 808 61.67 30.99 12.79
N ASP A 809 62.28 29.81 12.80
CA ASP A 809 63.14 29.32 13.89
C ASP A 809 62.43 29.27 15.27
N ILE A 810 61.13 28.99 15.30
CA ILE A 810 60.29 28.98 16.53
C ILE A 810 60.85 28.12 17.67
N SER A 811 61.57 27.04 17.38
CA SER A 811 62.24 26.20 18.37
C SER A 811 63.36 26.93 19.14
N LYS A 812 63.85 28.07 18.64
CA LYS A 812 64.89 28.89 19.27
C LYS A 812 64.32 29.99 20.17
N TYR A 813 63.00 30.15 20.22
CA TYR A 813 62.37 31.20 21.02
C TYR A 813 62.47 30.85 22.49
N LYS A 814 63.03 31.78 23.26
CA LYS A 814 63.20 31.69 24.71
C LYS A 814 62.76 33.01 25.33
N ALA A 815 62.70 33.06 26.65
CA ALA A 815 62.45 34.30 27.39
C ALA A 815 63.32 35.45 26.85
N GLY A 816 62.70 36.58 26.51
CA GLY A 816 63.35 37.76 25.93
C GLY A 816 63.58 37.71 24.41
N THR A 817 63.20 36.63 23.72
CA THR A 817 63.27 36.58 22.26
C THR A 817 62.28 37.56 21.65
N ARG A 818 62.79 38.52 20.87
CA ARG A 818 61.97 39.48 20.10
C ARG A 818 61.71 38.93 18.72
N VAL A 819 60.44 38.90 18.32
CA VAL A 819 60.03 38.46 16.99
C VAL A 819 59.20 39.51 16.29
N LEU A 820 59.33 39.61 14.97
CA LEU A 820 58.42 40.39 14.14
C LEU A 820 57.15 39.57 13.91
N GLY A 821 56.02 40.04 14.45
CA GLY A 821 54.70 39.47 14.23
C GLY A 821 54.21 39.70 12.80
N LYS A 822 53.24 38.91 12.34
CA LYS A 822 52.65 39.08 11.00
C LYS A 822 51.84 40.37 10.86
N ASP A 823 51.43 40.98 11.97
CA ASP A 823 50.82 42.31 12.01
C ASP A 823 51.87 43.45 11.91
N GLY A 824 53.16 43.11 11.72
CA GLY A 824 54.27 44.04 11.60
C GLY A 824 54.78 44.61 12.92
N SER A 825 54.20 44.22 14.07
CA SER A 825 54.64 44.67 15.39
C SER A 825 55.72 43.75 15.98
N ILE A 826 56.51 44.26 16.94
CA ILE A 826 57.52 43.45 17.64
C ILE A 826 56.93 42.88 18.93
N TYR A 827 57.19 41.60 19.16
CA TYR A 827 56.72 40.87 20.35
C TYR A 827 57.90 40.23 21.06
N GLU A 828 57.96 40.40 22.38
CA GLU A 828 58.99 39.81 23.22
C GLU A 828 58.42 38.64 24.02
N CYS A 829 59.08 37.49 23.94
CA CYS A 829 58.68 36.29 24.66
C CYS A 829 58.85 36.49 26.18
N LYS A 830 57.80 36.19 26.95
CA LYS A 830 57.78 36.39 28.40
C LYS A 830 58.79 35.49 29.14
N PRO A 831 59.26 35.87 30.34
CA PRO A 831 60.09 35.02 31.18
C PRO A 831 59.34 33.79 31.72
N TYR A 832 60.09 32.84 32.30
CA TYR A 832 59.54 31.66 32.96
C TYR A 832 58.51 32.06 34.04
N PRO A 833 57.36 31.37 34.20
CA PRO A 833 57.01 30.06 33.62
C PRO A 833 56.43 30.09 32.19
N TYR A 834 56.23 31.27 31.61
CA TYR A 834 55.46 31.46 30.37
C TYR A 834 56.29 31.32 29.08
N SER A 835 57.62 31.38 29.21
CA SER A 835 58.55 31.32 28.08
C SER A 835 58.40 30.05 27.21
N GLY A 836 57.93 28.95 27.80
CA GLY A 836 57.69 27.70 27.08
C GLY A 836 56.52 27.76 26.10
N TRP A 837 55.68 28.79 26.15
CA TRP A 837 54.51 28.95 25.28
C TRP A 837 54.83 29.68 23.96
N CYS A 838 55.92 30.45 23.93
CA CYS A 838 56.35 31.18 22.73
C CYS A 838 56.69 30.27 21.55
N SER A 839 56.99 29.00 21.82
CA SER A 839 57.34 27.99 20.82
C SER A 839 56.26 26.93 20.61
N GLN A 840 55.06 27.13 21.17
CA GLN A 840 53.94 26.18 21.09
C GLN A 840 53.01 26.45 19.91
N ALA A 841 51.92 25.68 19.84
CA ALA A 841 50.97 25.70 18.74
C ALA A 841 50.44 27.11 18.44
N ALA A 842 50.60 27.52 17.17
CA ALA A 842 50.30 28.87 16.70
C ALA A 842 48.83 29.29 16.90
N TRP A 843 47.87 28.35 16.80
CA TRP A 843 46.45 28.66 16.99
C TRP A 843 46.16 29.25 18.39
N ALA A 844 46.94 28.87 19.40
CA ALA A 844 46.81 29.35 20.77
C ALA A 844 47.73 30.55 21.07
N TYR A 845 48.99 30.51 20.62
CA TYR A 845 50.04 31.43 21.09
C TYR A 845 50.71 32.28 20.00
N GLU A 846 50.16 32.36 18.78
CA GLU A 846 50.66 33.28 17.74
C GLU A 846 50.61 34.75 18.22
N PRO A 847 51.73 35.50 18.22
CA PRO A 847 51.76 36.87 18.73
C PRO A 847 50.72 37.77 18.06
N GLY A 848 49.90 38.44 18.86
CA GLY A 848 48.85 39.35 18.37
C GLY A 848 47.56 38.69 17.86
N LYS A 849 47.52 37.35 17.70
CA LYS A 849 46.38 36.67 17.05
C LYS A 849 45.84 35.44 17.81
N GLY A 850 46.68 34.62 18.40
CA GLY A 850 46.27 33.35 19.05
C GLY A 850 45.36 33.57 20.26
N VAL A 851 44.45 32.65 20.56
CA VAL A 851 43.44 32.85 21.62
C VAL A 851 44.04 33.18 23.00
N ASN A 852 45.25 32.71 23.28
CA ASN A 852 46.00 32.93 24.52
C ASN A 852 47.34 33.65 24.27
N TRP A 853 47.47 34.43 23.19
CA TRP A 853 48.77 35.01 22.81
C TRP A 853 49.38 35.92 23.88
N LYS A 854 48.54 36.61 24.65
CA LYS A 854 48.96 37.52 25.74
C LYS A 854 49.65 36.78 26.89
N ASP A 855 49.46 35.47 26.97
CA ASP A 855 50.08 34.64 27.99
C ASP A 855 51.55 34.36 27.66
N ALA A 856 51.91 34.31 26.37
CA ALA A 856 53.26 34.03 25.89
C ALA A 856 54.08 35.28 25.56
N TRP A 857 53.44 36.40 25.17
CA TRP A 857 54.12 37.55 24.58
C TRP A 857 53.76 38.89 25.22
N ASP A 858 54.75 39.79 25.30
CA ASP A 858 54.57 41.22 25.52
C ASP A 858 54.76 41.97 24.19
N LYS A 859 53.76 42.78 23.79
CA LYS A 859 53.88 43.64 22.61
C LYS A 859 54.80 44.82 22.96
N ARG A 860 55.82 45.07 22.12
CA ARG A 860 56.83 46.13 22.33
C ARG A 860 56.57 47.35 21.48
#